data_AF-A0A959QIY9-F1
#
_entry.id   AF-A0A959QIY9-F1
#
_cell.length_a   1.000
_cell.length_b   1.000
_cell.length_c   1.000
_cell.angle_alpha   90.00
_cell.angle_beta   90.00
_cell.angle_gamma   90.00
#
_symmetry.space_group_name_H-M   'P 1'
#
loop_
_entity.id
_entity.type
_entity.pdbx_description
1 polymer ?
#
loop_
_entity_poly.entity_id
_entity_poly.type
_entity_poly.pdbx_seq_one_letter_code
_entity_poly.pdbx_strand_id
1 'polypeptide(L)'
;MRHIILSITAFCCLFSQQVFSQGGLKFGFNAGVSMPMGTFKNTYNFANRGFNFNSDVDYFFGNIGFGLSGGIINNNVKSPFLDMMSSRFNYREYVMTYDNWFTKYILLGPVVNFEKGKFGLMGRLKIGFLDIDMPDVFVNATFFNQHFPAIHYSGNTDGLMGVWKSGMSGYYRFSKNMSFQLSGDLLTTKFFSGISNTMDYRDVSDSNNNGFIDGTEYFAASDHSISNDVIYSNLLISAGILINVSSESPQEIEERKMSEAYLPQDSIMMVDAIELEEMIDVDTSQVTEKEIVYIERPSIRIDTVLVIESMNKETADLIFNAGKLYLENNDYPNALKCFQSVNQNSEYPISWYYESLTLLKLGRCQEGLKKYNDFSYQYPKENKPSLAELFQIVMKSCKQIQVIEHPQNTESNQELQDEAIIATETEVTESKKDVAENNIPEKVTEQEKPIISEAKIIEDSNDSELEVIVHENEEKQDIVEQAMEKELPKAVTKEELAIDESTIKKDEEMIVQAKEDNQPQIKEIDSVSTEIATENEKTKIETKTAKVETEFPSSKPVEVTYMVQFLAAKEGNLNLKKAKSIAPIQKEYFSDMKMYRYMFGSYSDLEDAKSVLMKIRKAGYKDAFIAIYHEGKRVVTFYHPE
;
A
#
# COMPACT_ATOMS: atom_id res chain seq x y z
N MET A 1 -13.83 51.14 -19.88
CA MET A 1 -12.99 50.19 -20.63
C MET A 1 -11.65 50.78 -21.06
N ARG A 2 -11.58 51.89 -21.83
CA ARG A 2 -10.29 52.55 -22.19
C ARG A 2 -9.42 52.96 -20.98
N HIS A 3 -10.00 53.51 -19.91
CA HIS A 3 -9.25 53.84 -18.69
C HIS A 3 -8.73 52.61 -17.94
N ILE A 4 -9.45 51.48 -17.98
CA ILE A 4 -9.01 50.23 -17.36
C ILE A 4 -7.83 49.66 -18.16
N ILE A 5 -7.92 49.68 -19.50
CA ILE A 5 -6.84 49.23 -20.38
C ILE A 5 -5.60 50.13 -20.18
N LEU A 6 -5.75 51.46 -20.18
CA LEU A 6 -4.64 52.39 -19.94
C LEU A 6 -4.00 52.22 -18.56
N SER A 7 -4.78 51.97 -17.51
CA SER A 7 -4.25 51.70 -16.17
C SER A 7 -3.51 50.36 -16.10
N ILE A 8 -4.00 49.31 -16.77
CA ILE A 8 -3.32 48.02 -16.86
C ILE A 8 -2.01 48.16 -17.66
N THR A 9 -2.03 48.87 -18.80
CA THR A 9 -0.82 49.10 -19.62
C THR A 9 0.22 49.95 -18.88
N ALA A 10 -0.19 51.02 -18.20
CA ALA A 10 0.72 51.85 -17.41
C ALA A 10 1.31 51.09 -16.21
N PHE A 11 0.50 50.25 -15.55
CA PHE A 11 0.96 49.37 -14.48
C PHE A 11 1.96 48.33 -15.02
N CYS A 12 1.70 47.71 -16.17
CA CYS A 12 2.63 46.78 -16.82
C CYS A 12 3.95 47.44 -17.23
N CYS A 13 3.94 48.69 -17.70
CA CYS A 13 5.15 49.42 -18.09
C CYS A 13 6.01 49.88 -16.90
N LEU A 14 5.40 50.30 -15.79
CA LEU A 14 6.14 50.61 -14.57
C LEU A 14 6.68 49.35 -13.89
N PHE A 15 5.91 48.26 -13.94
CA PHE A 15 6.34 46.95 -13.42
C PHE A 15 7.51 46.38 -14.22
N SER A 16 7.55 46.58 -15.55
CA SER A 16 8.61 46.02 -16.38
C SER A 16 9.99 46.64 -16.13
N GLN A 17 10.11 47.92 -15.73
CA GLN A 17 11.43 48.54 -15.58
C GLN A 17 12.14 48.22 -14.25
N GLN A 18 11.43 47.84 -13.19
CA GLN A 18 12.04 47.51 -11.89
C GLN A 18 12.28 46.00 -11.67
N VAL A 19 11.68 45.14 -12.50
CA VAL A 19 11.55 43.71 -12.21
C VAL A 19 12.67 42.85 -12.82
N PHE A 20 13.40 43.35 -13.83
CA PHE A 20 14.33 42.51 -14.59
C PHE A 20 15.70 42.23 -13.93
N SER A 21 16.04 42.82 -12.77
CA SER A 21 17.38 42.62 -12.18
C SER A 21 17.48 41.55 -11.08
N GLN A 22 16.37 40.94 -10.64
CA GLN A 22 16.35 39.96 -9.55
C GLN A 22 15.59 38.67 -9.91
N GLY A 23 15.67 38.27 -11.17
CA GLY A 23 15.08 37.02 -11.65
C GLY A 23 15.75 35.79 -11.03
N GLY A 24 14.96 34.84 -10.51
CA GLY A 24 15.47 33.61 -9.95
C GLY A 24 14.60 32.41 -10.32
N LEU A 25 15.22 31.34 -10.80
CA LEU A 25 14.53 30.08 -11.08
C LEU A 25 14.67 29.16 -9.87
N LYS A 26 13.56 28.59 -9.39
CA LYS A 26 13.55 27.64 -8.28
C LYS A 26 12.95 26.32 -8.72
N PHE A 27 13.62 25.22 -8.38
CA PHE A 27 13.16 23.85 -8.61
C PHE A 27 12.82 23.18 -7.29
N GLY A 28 11.56 22.81 -7.09
CA GLY A 28 11.08 22.08 -5.93
C GLY A 28 10.90 20.60 -6.23
N PHE A 29 11.30 19.73 -5.30
CA PHE A 29 10.97 18.32 -5.29
C PHE A 29 10.44 17.96 -3.90
N ASN A 30 9.16 17.61 -3.82
CA ASN A 30 8.50 17.31 -2.56
C ASN A 30 7.87 15.92 -2.59
N ALA A 31 7.89 15.25 -1.45
CA ALA A 31 7.18 14.01 -1.21
C ALA A 31 6.42 14.12 0.11
N GLY A 32 5.29 13.45 0.22
CA GLY A 32 4.47 13.56 1.42
C GLY A 32 3.24 12.70 1.43
N VAL A 33 2.29 13.10 2.26
CA VAL A 33 1.02 12.42 2.47
C VAL A 33 -0.11 13.17 1.78
N SER A 34 -1.02 12.44 1.14
CA SER A 34 -2.28 12.97 0.62
C SER A 34 -3.42 12.58 1.56
N MET A 35 -4.32 13.52 1.83
CA MET A 35 -5.47 13.33 2.70
C MET A 35 -6.74 13.74 1.94
N PRO A 36 -7.56 12.77 1.49
CA PRO A 36 -8.86 13.05 0.89
C PRO A 36 -9.76 13.86 1.83
N MET A 37 -10.52 14.79 1.27
CA MET A 37 -11.43 15.68 2.00
C MET A 37 -12.80 15.78 1.32
N GLY A 38 -13.79 16.26 2.06
CA GLY A 38 -15.13 16.53 1.53
C GLY A 38 -15.80 15.27 0.97
N THR A 39 -16.47 15.40 -0.18
CA THR A 39 -17.15 14.28 -0.82
C THR A 39 -16.18 13.21 -1.30
N PHE A 40 -14.92 13.54 -1.60
CA PHE A 40 -13.92 12.54 -1.98
C PHE A 40 -13.64 11.51 -0.87
N LYS A 41 -13.72 11.90 0.41
CA LYS A 41 -13.54 11.01 1.58
C LYS A 41 -14.83 10.27 2.00
N ASN A 42 -15.87 10.27 1.17
CA ASN A 42 -17.14 9.63 1.52
C ASN A 42 -17.00 8.09 1.52
N THR A 43 -17.85 7.44 2.32
CA THR A 43 -18.03 5.98 2.41
C THR A 43 -18.25 5.29 1.06
N TYR A 44 -18.75 5.99 0.05
CA TYR A 44 -18.97 5.45 -1.31
C TYR A 44 -17.80 5.61 -2.27
N ASN A 45 -16.78 6.40 -1.90
CA ASN A 45 -15.64 6.71 -2.78
C ASN A 45 -14.36 6.02 -2.33
N PHE A 46 -14.36 5.51 -1.10
CA PHE A 46 -13.28 4.69 -0.54
C PHE A 46 -11.90 5.36 -0.57
N ALA A 47 -11.80 6.68 -0.75
CA ALA A 47 -10.51 7.34 -0.79
C ALA A 47 -9.95 7.53 0.63
N ASN A 48 -8.87 6.82 0.95
CA ASN A 48 -8.13 7.00 2.20
C ASN A 48 -6.83 7.78 1.99
N ARG A 49 -6.12 8.04 3.09
CA ARG A 49 -4.78 8.61 3.09
C ARG A 49 -3.86 7.85 2.14
N GLY A 50 -2.99 8.63 1.51
CA GLY A 50 -2.11 8.17 0.46
C GLY A 50 -0.75 8.85 0.53
N PHE A 51 0.03 8.66 -0.53
CA PHE A 51 1.28 9.39 -0.74
C PHE A 51 1.13 10.36 -1.92
N ASN A 52 1.91 11.43 -1.89
CA ASN A 52 2.08 12.33 -3.02
C ASN A 52 3.56 12.55 -3.32
N PHE A 53 3.86 12.75 -4.61
CA PHE A 53 5.15 13.23 -5.08
C PHE A 53 4.89 14.36 -6.07
N ASN A 54 5.54 15.51 -5.87
CA ASN A 54 5.36 16.67 -6.72
C ASN A 54 6.67 17.39 -7.00
N SER A 55 6.71 18.05 -8.17
CA SER A 55 7.80 18.92 -8.57
C SER A 55 7.25 20.26 -9.02
N ASP A 56 7.94 21.33 -8.63
CA ASP A 56 7.60 22.71 -8.98
C ASP A 56 8.79 23.36 -9.72
N VAL A 57 8.50 24.16 -10.75
CA VAL A 57 9.45 25.03 -11.42
C VAL A 57 8.87 26.44 -11.36
N ASP A 58 9.44 27.27 -10.49
CA ASP A 58 8.93 28.62 -10.22
C ASP A 58 9.96 29.67 -10.67
N TYR A 59 9.52 30.61 -11.51
CA TYR A 59 10.33 31.73 -11.96
C TYR A 59 9.87 33.01 -11.26
N PHE A 60 10.79 33.67 -10.57
CA PHE A 60 10.51 34.87 -9.77
C PHE A 60 10.97 36.15 -10.44
N PHE A 61 10.23 37.20 -10.17
CA PHE A 61 10.35 38.58 -10.62
C PHE A 61 10.29 39.47 -9.36
N GLY A 62 11.34 39.41 -8.54
CA GLY A 62 11.31 39.87 -7.15
C GLY A 62 10.51 38.91 -6.26
N ASN A 63 9.54 39.43 -5.50
CA ASN A 63 8.72 38.61 -4.58
C ASN A 63 7.52 37.93 -5.25
N ILE A 64 7.23 38.24 -6.51
CA ILE A 64 6.13 37.65 -7.26
C ILE A 64 6.75 36.81 -8.37
N GLY A 65 6.17 35.66 -8.66
CA GLY A 65 6.63 34.73 -9.68
C GLY A 65 5.48 34.02 -10.35
N PHE A 66 5.85 33.21 -11.33
CA PHE A 66 4.95 32.32 -12.03
C PHE A 66 5.55 30.92 -12.03
N GLY A 67 4.73 29.92 -11.74
CA GLY A 67 5.19 28.59 -11.47
C GLY A 67 4.42 27.53 -12.23
N LEU A 68 5.15 26.54 -12.73
CA LEU A 68 4.61 25.27 -13.24
C LEU A 68 4.75 24.22 -12.13
N SER A 69 3.77 23.35 -11.94
CA SER A 69 3.87 22.21 -11.02
C SER A 69 3.26 20.97 -11.60
N GLY A 70 3.92 19.84 -11.44
CA GLY A 70 3.40 18.53 -11.77
C GLY A 70 3.51 17.59 -10.59
N GLY A 71 2.65 16.57 -10.54
CA GLY A 71 2.74 15.58 -9.47
C GLY A 71 1.86 14.37 -9.70
N ILE A 72 2.10 13.37 -8.86
CA ILE A 72 1.32 12.15 -8.75
C ILE A 72 0.82 11.98 -7.32
N ILE A 73 -0.39 11.46 -7.17
CA ILE A 73 -1.03 11.15 -5.89
C ILE A 73 -1.57 9.72 -5.98
N ASN A 74 -1.36 8.93 -4.93
CA ASN A 74 -1.90 7.59 -4.82
C ASN A 74 -2.63 7.45 -3.48
N ASN A 75 -3.97 7.33 -3.51
CA ASN A 75 -4.83 7.21 -2.34
C ASN A 75 -5.33 5.77 -2.17
N ASN A 76 -5.13 5.20 -0.98
CA ASN A 76 -5.45 3.80 -0.71
C ASN A 76 -6.97 3.58 -0.60
N VAL A 77 -7.48 2.50 -1.20
CA VAL A 77 -8.90 2.13 -1.20
C VAL A 77 -9.27 1.04 -0.19
N LYS A 78 -8.31 0.17 0.13
CA LYS A 78 -8.54 -1.09 0.86
C LYS A 78 -9.27 -0.90 2.18
N SER A 79 -8.76 -0.05 3.07
CA SER A 79 -9.28 0.08 4.43
C SER A 79 -10.74 0.58 4.46
N PRO A 80 -11.08 1.74 3.86
CA PRO A 80 -12.47 2.22 3.90
C PRO A 80 -13.42 1.31 3.12
N PHE A 81 -12.94 0.63 2.09
CA PHE A 81 -13.73 -0.38 1.38
C PHE A 81 -14.05 -1.58 2.29
N LEU A 82 -13.04 -2.13 2.98
CA LEU A 82 -13.23 -3.19 3.97
C LEU A 82 -14.16 -2.77 5.11
N ASP A 83 -14.04 -1.53 5.59
CA ASP A 83 -14.90 -1.00 6.64
C ASP A 83 -16.36 -0.96 6.15
N MET A 84 -16.61 -0.47 4.93
CA MET A 84 -17.94 -0.51 4.31
C MET A 84 -18.44 -1.96 4.20
N MET A 85 -17.62 -2.86 3.65
CA MET A 85 -17.98 -4.26 3.48
C MET A 85 -18.37 -4.90 4.80
N SER A 86 -17.57 -4.73 5.84
CA SER A 86 -17.84 -5.30 7.17
C SER A 86 -19.10 -4.73 7.82
N SER A 87 -19.49 -3.50 7.49
CA SER A 87 -20.70 -2.88 8.01
C SER A 87 -21.99 -3.34 7.33
N ARG A 88 -21.90 -3.84 6.08
CA ARG A 88 -23.06 -4.25 5.27
C ARG A 88 -23.17 -5.75 5.08
N PHE A 89 -22.05 -6.46 5.02
CA PHE A 89 -21.98 -7.87 4.64
C PHE A 89 -21.19 -8.67 5.68
N ASN A 90 -21.67 -9.88 6.01
CA ASN A 90 -20.94 -10.80 6.87
C ASN A 90 -19.80 -11.46 6.06
N TYR A 91 -18.58 -10.94 6.21
CA TYR A 91 -17.49 -10.95 5.22
C TYR A 91 -16.76 -12.30 4.95
N ARG A 92 -17.29 -13.46 5.36
CA ARG A 92 -16.43 -14.67 5.45
C ARG A 92 -16.03 -15.33 4.11
N GLU A 93 -16.66 -15.02 2.97
CA GLU A 93 -16.47 -15.80 1.72
C GLU A 93 -16.21 -14.97 0.45
N TYR A 94 -15.79 -13.71 0.58
CA TYR A 94 -15.60 -12.83 -0.59
C TYR A 94 -14.16 -12.80 -1.09
N VAL A 95 -13.99 -12.98 -2.41
CA VAL A 95 -12.73 -12.69 -3.12
C VAL A 95 -12.79 -11.26 -3.63
N MET A 96 -11.76 -10.47 -3.34
CA MET A 96 -11.73 -9.05 -3.68
C MET A 96 -10.47 -8.67 -4.42
N THR A 97 -10.64 -7.85 -5.46
CA THR A 97 -9.57 -7.13 -6.14
C THR A 97 -9.88 -5.64 -6.03
N TYR A 98 -8.88 -4.84 -5.67
CA TYR A 98 -9.01 -3.40 -5.56
C TYR A 98 -7.76 -2.71 -6.10
N ASP A 99 -7.97 -1.68 -6.90
CA ASP A 99 -6.92 -0.72 -7.24
C ASP A 99 -6.96 0.49 -6.30
N ASN A 100 -5.90 1.29 -6.30
CA ASN A 100 -5.88 2.56 -5.59
C ASN A 100 -6.30 3.69 -6.54
N TRP A 101 -6.83 4.77 -5.96
CA TRP A 101 -6.96 6.03 -6.69
C TRP A 101 -5.59 6.53 -7.10
N PHE A 102 -5.38 6.75 -8.39
CA PHE A 102 -4.14 7.31 -8.90
C PHE A 102 -4.43 8.60 -9.68
N THR A 103 -3.77 9.68 -9.32
CA THR A 103 -4.01 11.00 -9.91
C THR A 103 -2.71 11.59 -10.41
N LYS A 104 -2.74 12.11 -11.63
CA LYS A 104 -1.64 12.88 -12.26
C LYS A 104 -2.15 14.29 -12.50
N TYR A 105 -1.32 15.30 -12.27
CA TYR A 105 -1.73 16.68 -12.54
C TYR A 105 -0.60 17.54 -13.10
N ILE A 106 -1.00 18.58 -13.82
CA ILE A 106 -0.13 19.66 -14.28
C ILE A 106 -0.85 21.00 -14.08
N LEU A 107 -0.19 21.94 -13.40
CA LEU A 107 -0.78 23.21 -12.98
C LEU A 107 0.19 24.35 -13.23
N LEU A 108 -0.35 25.51 -13.54
CA LEU A 108 0.38 26.75 -13.72
C LEU A 108 -0.28 27.88 -12.94
N GLY A 109 0.50 28.83 -12.43
CA GLY A 109 -0.09 30.01 -11.79
C GLY A 109 0.88 30.85 -10.99
N PRO A 110 0.38 31.96 -10.41
CA PRO A 110 1.16 32.86 -9.60
C PRO A 110 1.73 32.21 -8.34
N VAL A 111 2.90 32.69 -7.97
CA VAL A 111 3.60 32.33 -6.73
C VAL A 111 4.10 33.61 -6.08
N VAL A 112 3.94 33.74 -4.76
CA VAL A 112 4.46 34.88 -4.00
C VAL A 112 5.45 34.36 -2.98
N ASN A 113 6.63 34.96 -2.93
CA ASN A 113 7.75 34.55 -2.10
C ASN A 113 8.19 35.70 -1.19
N PHE A 114 8.28 35.42 0.11
CA PHE A 114 8.75 36.33 1.13
C PHE A 114 9.98 35.72 1.81
N GLU A 115 11.12 36.41 1.74
CA GLU A 115 12.37 35.93 2.31
C GLU A 115 12.89 36.89 3.38
N LYS A 116 13.32 36.33 4.52
CA LYS A 116 14.01 37.06 5.59
C LYS A 116 15.19 36.25 6.10
N GLY A 117 16.38 36.56 5.59
CA GLY A 117 17.61 35.84 5.92
C GLY A 117 17.59 34.41 5.37
N LYS A 118 17.72 33.41 6.24
CA LYS A 118 17.69 31.99 5.85
C LYS A 118 16.27 31.40 5.75
N PHE A 119 15.27 32.10 6.26
CA PHE A 119 13.89 31.62 6.26
C PHE A 119 13.11 32.28 5.14
N GLY A 120 12.27 31.51 4.47
CA GLY A 120 11.31 32.05 3.52
C GLY A 120 9.95 31.37 3.62
N LEU A 121 8.95 32.09 3.14
CA LEU A 121 7.56 31.68 3.06
C LEU A 121 7.07 31.91 1.63
N MET A 122 6.41 30.92 1.06
CA MET A 122 5.91 30.97 -0.31
C MET A 122 4.44 30.57 -0.38
N GLY A 123 3.61 31.46 -0.92
CA GLY A 123 2.19 31.23 -1.22
C GLY A 123 2.00 30.90 -2.70
N ARG A 124 1.11 29.96 -3.00
CA ARG A 124 0.87 29.44 -4.36
C ARG A 124 -0.63 29.40 -4.65
N LEU A 125 -1.02 29.86 -5.83
CA LEU A 125 -2.36 29.66 -6.39
C LEU A 125 -2.18 29.24 -7.86
N LYS A 126 -2.38 27.95 -8.15
CA LYS A 126 -2.16 27.37 -9.49
C LYS A 126 -3.47 26.77 -10.01
N ILE A 127 -3.70 26.84 -11.31
CA ILE A 127 -4.82 26.21 -12.02
C ILE A 127 -4.27 25.30 -13.12
N GLY A 128 -5.02 24.28 -13.53
CA GLY A 128 -4.60 23.44 -14.63
C GLY A 128 -5.51 22.23 -14.78
N PHE A 129 -4.89 21.11 -15.13
CA PHE A 129 -5.59 19.89 -15.47
C PHE A 129 -5.06 18.71 -14.65
N LEU A 130 -5.94 17.76 -14.40
CA LEU A 130 -5.60 16.47 -13.81
C LEU A 130 -6.27 15.33 -14.55
N ASP A 131 -5.69 14.15 -14.38
CA ASP A 131 -6.12 12.86 -14.89
C ASP A 131 -6.23 11.92 -13.67
N ILE A 132 -7.37 11.23 -13.51
CA ILE A 132 -7.63 10.36 -12.36
C ILE A 132 -7.98 8.98 -12.86
N ASP A 133 -7.10 8.03 -12.56
CA ASP A 133 -7.40 6.62 -12.69
C ASP A 133 -8.20 6.21 -11.44
N MET A 134 -9.50 6.00 -11.64
CA MET A 134 -10.44 5.55 -10.60
C MET A 134 -10.17 4.07 -10.28
N PRO A 135 -10.31 3.67 -9.01
CA PRO A 135 -10.10 2.28 -8.66
C PRO A 135 -11.24 1.43 -9.23
N ASP A 136 -10.87 0.31 -9.83
CA ASP A 136 -11.80 -0.74 -10.19
C ASP A 136 -11.85 -1.75 -9.04
N VAL A 137 -12.99 -1.87 -8.37
CA VAL A 137 -13.16 -2.76 -7.23
C VAL A 137 -14.21 -3.80 -7.54
N PHE A 138 -13.78 -5.06 -7.57
CA PHE A 138 -14.66 -6.20 -7.75
C PHE A 138 -14.69 -7.04 -6.48
N VAL A 139 -15.91 -7.35 -6.06
CA VAL A 139 -16.18 -8.32 -5.00
C VAL A 139 -17.00 -9.44 -5.60
N ASN A 140 -16.46 -10.65 -5.56
CA ASN A 140 -17.17 -11.83 -6.00
C ASN A 140 -17.61 -12.67 -4.79
N ALA A 141 -18.88 -13.02 -4.77
CA ALA A 141 -19.41 -14.08 -3.91
C ALA A 141 -19.14 -15.44 -4.57
N THR A 142 -18.89 -16.47 -3.77
CA THR A 142 -18.66 -17.82 -4.30
C THR A 142 -19.84 -18.72 -3.93
N PHE A 143 -20.61 -19.16 -4.93
CA PHE A 143 -21.69 -20.12 -4.73
C PHE A 143 -21.46 -21.30 -5.65
N PHE A 144 -21.65 -22.53 -5.15
CA PHE A 144 -21.51 -23.75 -5.97
C PHE A 144 -20.16 -23.86 -6.72
N ASN A 145 -19.06 -23.36 -6.14
CA ASN A 145 -17.74 -23.24 -6.77
C ASN A 145 -17.70 -22.35 -8.04
N GLN A 146 -18.63 -21.40 -8.16
CA GLN A 146 -18.65 -20.39 -9.20
C GLN A 146 -18.62 -18.99 -8.55
N HIS A 147 -17.99 -18.04 -9.23
CA HIS A 147 -17.86 -16.66 -8.75
C HIS A 147 -18.95 -15.80 -9.39
N PHE A 148 -19.70 -15.09 -8.55
CA PHE A 148 -20.76 -14.17 -8.97
C PHE A 148 -20.45 -12.76 -8.47
N PRO A 149 -20.62 -11.72 -9.30
CA PRO A 149 -20.31 -10.35 -8.91
C PRO A 149 -21.30 -9.85 -7.86
N ALA A 150 -20.82 -9.58 -6.65
CA ALA A 150 -21.63 -9.02 -5.57
C ALA A 150 -21.59 -7.48 -5.61
N ILE A 151 -20.40 -6.92 -5.83
CA ILE A 151 -20.17 -5.48 -5.93
C ILE A 151 -19.16 -5.24 -7.03
N HIS A 152 -19.46 -4.26 -7.86
CA HIS A 152 -18.57 -3.69 -8.86
C HIS A 152 -18.60 -2.17 -8.70
N TYR A 153 -17.53 -1.63 -8.16
CA TYR A 153 -17.30 -0.20 -8.12
C TYR A 153 -16.39 0.15 -9.28
N SER A 154 -16.92 0.95 -10.20
CA SER A 154 -16.14 1.49 -11.31
C SER A 154 -16.49 2.95 -11.53
N GLY A 155 -15.66 3.61 -12.31
CA GLY A 155 -15.96 4.96 -12.72
C GLY A 155 -15.20 5.30 -13.96
N ASN A 156 -15.75 6.26 -14.69
CA ASN A 156 -15.11 6.81 -15.85
C ASN A 156 -14.84 8.28 -15.58
N THR A 157 -13.60 8.70 -15.81
CA THR A 157 -13.30 10.11 -15.95
C THR A 157 -13.29 10.43 -17.42
N ASP A 158 -14.18 11.31 -17.86
CA ASP A 158 -14.23 11.78 -19.25
C ASP A 158 -13.05 12.74 -19.53
N GLY A 159 -11.83 12.20 -19.51
CA GLY A 159 -10.60 12.88 -19.85
C GLY A 159 -10.08 13.87 -18.81
N LEU A 160 -9.38 14.90 -19.29
CA LEU A 160 -8.68 15.89 -18.47
C LEU A 160 -9.67 16.80 -17.74
N MET A 161 -9.59 16.79 -16.41
CA MET A 161 -10.44 17.60 -15.54
C MET A 161 -9.75 18.89 -15.12
N GLY A 162 -10.51 19.99 -15.09
CA GLY A 162 -10.03 21.26 -14.55
C GLY A 162 -9.84 21.18 -13.03
N VAL A 163 -8.74 21.74 -12.54
CA VAL A 163 -8.37 21.71 -11.12
C VAL A 163 -7.66 23.00 -10.72
N TRP A 164 -7.77 23.37 -9.44
CA TRP A 164 -6.91 24.37 -8.84
C TRP A 164 -6.22 23.84 -7.58
N LYS A 165 -5.03 24.40 -7.32
CA LYS A 165 -4.20 24.15 -6.14
C LYS A 165 -3.93 25.47 -5.44
N SER A 166 -4.19 25.54 -4.14
CA SER A 166 -3.80 26.67 -3.31
C SER A 166 -3.07 26.17 -2.07
N GLY A 167 -2.00 26.85 -1.69
CA GLY A 167 -1.26 26.43 -0.52
C GLY A 167 -0.09 27.33 -0.15
N MET A 168 0.57 26.93 0.92
CA MET A 168 1.67 27.67 1.52
C MET A 168 2.83 26.71 1.80
N SER A 169 4.05 27.23 1.72
CA SER A 169 5.24 26.49 2.09
C SER A 169 6.24 27.36 2.83
N GLY A 170 6.78 26.85 3.94
CA GLY A 170 7.95 27.43 4.60
C GLY A 170 9.21 26.71 4.14
N TYR A 171 10.32 27.42 4.04
CA TYR A 171 11.61 26.82 3.73
C TYR A 171 12.77 27.45 4.49
N TYR A 172 13.81 26.65 4.70
CA TYR A 172 15.05 27.04 5.36
C TYR A 172 16.24 26.82 4.42
N ARG A 173 16.96 27.90 4.11
CA ARG A 173 18.14 27.92 3.27
C ARG A 173 19.37 27.47 4.06
N PHE A 174 19.88 26.28 3.75
CA PHE A 174 21.09 25.73 4.38
C PHE A 174 22.35 25.91 3.52
N SER A 175 22.21 26.19 2.22
CA SER A 175 23.31 26.59 1.33
C SER A 175 22.87 27.73 0.40
N LYS A 176 23.78 28.33 -0.37
CA LYS A 176 23.42 29.40 -1.32
C LYS A 176 22.32 28.95 -2.31
N ASN A 177 22.37 27.69 -2.75
CA ASN A 177 21.54 27.19 -3.84
C ASN A 177 20.53 26.13 -3.39
N MET A 178 20.45 25.79 -2.09
CA MET A 178 19.54 24.75 -1.61
C MET A 178 18.84 25.16 -0.32
N SER A 179 17.55 24.84 -0.26
CA SER A 179 16.70 24.97 0.93
C SER A 179 15.95 23.67 1.20
N PHE A 180 15.66 23.41 2.47
CA PHE A 180 14.66 22.42 2.88
C PHE A 180 13.28 23.09 2.91
N GLN A 181 12.24 22.43 2.39
CA GLN A 181 10.89 22.97 2.27
C GLN A 181 9.87 22.06 2.98
N LEU A 182 8.87 22.69 3.62
CA LEU A 182 7.66 22.04 4.14
C LEU A 182 6.45 22.77 3.55
N SER A 183 5.51 22.04 2.97
CA SER A 183 4.34 22.58 2.27
C SER A 183 3.03 21.94 2.72
N GLY A 184 1.97 22.76 2.70
CA GLY A 184 0.58 22.36 2.86
C GLY A 184 -0.26 22.94 1.73
N ASP A 185 -0.76 22.08 0.84
CA ASP A 185 -1.50 22.47 -0.36
C ASP A 185 -2.88 21.79 -0.40
N LEU A 186 -3.92 22.55 -0.77
CA LEU A 186 -5.24 22.03 -1.11
C LEU A 186 -5.36 21.92 -2.63
N LEU A 187 -5.57 20.72 -3.14
CA LEU A 187 -5.82 20.43 -4.56
C LEU A 187 -7.29 20.03 -4.74
N THR A 188 -8.06 20.74 -5.58
CA THR A 188 -9.48 20.46 -5.74
C THR A 188 -10.05 20.78 -7.13
N THR A 189 -10.97 19.95 -7.61
CA THR A 189 -11.72 20.16 -8.86
C THR A 189 -12.95 21.03 -8.67
N LYS A 190 -13.24 21.45 -7.42
CA LYS A 190 -14.36 22.33 -7.09
C LYS A 190 -14.32 23.56 -8.01
N PHE A 191 -15.48 23.88 -8.61
CA PHE A 191 -15.71 24.96 -9.59
C PHE A 191 -15.39 24.65 -11.06
N PHE A 192 -14.77 23.51 -11.36
CA PHE A 192 -14.44 23.14 -12.75
C PHE A 192 -15.19 21.89 -13.23
N SER A 193 -15.11 20.81 -12.45
CA SER A 193 -15.66 19.51 -12.86
C SER A 193 -15.99 18.63 -11.65
N GLY A 194 -17.06 17.87 -11.78
CA GLY A 194 -17.38 16.74 -10.92
C GLY A 194 -16.93 15.43 -11.58
N ILE A 195 -16.62 14.43 -10.77
CA ILE A 195 -16.36 13.07 -11.23
C ILE A 195 -17.64 12.28 -10.97
N SER A 196 -18.25 11.72 -12.01
CA SER A 196 -19.33 10.76 -11.80
C SER A 196 -18.74 9.39 -11.56
N ASN A 197 -19.19 8.71 -10.51
CA ASN A 197 -18.87 7.30 -10.29
C ASN A 197 -20.14 6.48 -10.24
N THR A 198 -20.01 5.18 -10.51
CA THR A 198 -21.13 4.24 -10.47
C THR A 198 -20.75 3.04 -9.63
N MET A 199 -21.54 2.77 -8.59
CA MET A 199 -21.41 1.57 -7.78
C MET A 199 -22.58 0.65 -8.11
N ASP A 200 -22.28 -0.45 -8.80
CA ASP A 200 -23.21 -1.53 -9.01
C ASP A 200 -23.07 -2.52 -7.87
N TYR A 201 -24.16 -2.80 -7.16
CA TYR A 201 -24.16 -3.76 -6.07
C TYR A 201 -25.49 -4.50 -6.03
N ARG A 202 -25.43 -5.72 -5.51
CA ARG A 202 -26.63 -6.47 -5.20
C ARG A 202 -27.04 -6.23 -3.75
N ASP A 203 -28.27 -5.77 -3.54
CA ASP A 203 -28.79 -5.50 -2.18
C ASP A 203 -29.28 -6.80 -1.54
N VAL A 204 -28.33 -7.58 -1.03
CA VAL A 204 -28.62 -8.87 -0.43
C VAL A 204 -28.89 -8.68 1.06
N SER A 205 -30.08 -9.06 1.49
CA SER A 205 -30.49 -9.08 2.89
C SER A 205 -30.57 -10.52 3.38
N ASP A 206 -30.02 -10.77 4.58
CA ASP A 206 -30.19 -12.01 5.31
C ASP A 206 -31.64 -12.08 5.80
N SER A 207 -32.52 -12.63 4.95
CA SER A 207 -33.97 -12.63 5.17
C SER A 207 -34.39 -13.55 6.31
N ASN A 208 -33.57 -14.56 6.60
CA ASN A 208 -33.83 -15.57 7.60
C ASN A 208 -33.03 -15.35 8.91
N ASN A 209 -32.19 -14.30 8.98
CA ASN A 209 -31.33 -13.93 10.11
C ASN A 209 -30.43 -15.08 10.61
N ASN A 210 -30.02 -15.99 9.73
CA ASN A 210 -29.14 -17.09 10.11
C ASN A 210 -27.66 -16.66 10.21
N GLY A 211 -27.33 -15.45 9.76
CA GLY A 211 -26.00 -14.88 9.74
C GLY A 211 -25.20 -15.17 8.46
N PHE A 212 -25.81 -15.80 7.45
CA PHE A 212 -25.17 -16.22 6.20
C PHE A 212 -26.11 -15.97 5.01
N ILE A 213 -25.59 -15.28 3.99
CA ILE A 213 -26.31 -15.11 2.73
C ILE A 213 -26.22 -16.42 1.94
N ASP A 214 -27.35 -17.10 1.77
CA ASP A 214 -27.40 -18.29 0.92
C ASP A 214 -27.57 -17.93 -0.57
N GLY A 215 -27.40 -18.92 -1.45
CA GLY A 215 -27.55 -18.71 -2.88
C GLY A 215 -28.96 -18.25 -3.27
N THR A 216 -30.00 -18.72 -2.58
CA THR A 216 -31.39 -18.33 -2.87
C THR A 216 -31.61 -16.85 -2.56
N GLU A 217 -31.13 -16.36 -1.42
CA GLU A 217 -31.17 -14.93 -1.05
C GLU A 217 -30.37 -14.07 -2.03
N TYR A 218 -29.16 -14.52 -2.39
CA TYR A 218 -28.33 -13.82 -3.38
C TYR A 218 -29.01 -13.75 -4.75
N PHE A 219 -29.61 -14.83 -5.26
CA PHE A 219 -30.25 -14.82 -6.57
C PHE A 219 -31.62 -14.14 -6.58
N ALA A 220 -32.29 -14.03 -5.43
CA ALA A 220 -33.54 -13.29 -5.27
C ALA A 220 -33.32 -11.77 -5.10
N ALA A 221 -32.12 -11.34 -4.70
CA ALA A 221 -31.80 -9.94 -4.49
C ALA A 221 -31.72 -9.16 -5.81
N SER A 222 -32.18 -7.90 -5.78
CA SER A 222 -32.14 -6.98 -6.91
C SER A 222 -30.76 -6.35 -7.08
N ASP A 223 -30.38 -6.13 -8.34
CA ASP A 223 -29.21 -5.34 -8.68
C ASP A 223 -29.57 -3.85 -8.59
N HIS A 224 -28.72 -3.07 -7.94
CA HIS A 224 -28.85 -1.64 -7.76
C HIS A 224 -27.61 -0.93 -8.31
N SER A 225 -27.82 0.23 -8.91
CA SER A 225 -26.76 1.10 -9.38
C SER A 225 -26.91 2.46 -8.71
N ILE A 226 -25.86 2.92 -8.02
CA ILE A 226 -25.81 4.26 -7.43
C ILE A 226 -24.78 5.06 -8.19
N SER A 227 -25.23 6.16 -8.82
CA SER A 227 -24.33 7.15 -9.38
C SER A 227 -24.16 8.31 -8.41
N ASN A 228 -22.91 8.73 -8.16
CA ASN A 228 -22.63 9.91 -7.34
C ASN A 228 -21.67 10.87 -8.06
N ASP A 229 -21.93 12.16 -7.90
CA ASP A 229 -20.99 13.21 -8.27
C ASP A 229 -20.01 13.49 -7.13
N VAL A 230 -18.73 13.34 -7.43
CA VAL A 230 -17.62 13.48 -6.49
C VAL A 230 -16.82 14.71 -6.82
N ILE A 231 -16.59 15.54 -5.82
CA ILE A 231 -15.68 16.68 -5.90
C ILE A 231 -14.33 16.21 -5.37
N TYR A 232 -13.39 15.97 -6.27
CA TYR A 232 -12.04 15.58 -5.88
C TYR A 232 -11.38 16.70 -5.09
N SER A 233 -11.02 16.41 -3.84
CA SER A 233 -10.38 17.36 -2.92
C SER A 233 -9.36 16.63 -2.06
N ASN A 234 -8.10 17.06 -2.10
CA ASN A 234 -7.01 16.49 -1.33
C ASN A 234 -6.21 17.58 -0.63
N LEU A 235 -5.96 17.38 0.68
CA LEU A 235 -4.93 18.10 1.42
C LEU A 235 -3.60 17.35 1.27
N LEU A 236 -2.60 18.04 0.75
CA LEU A 236 -1.26 17.55 0.53
C LEU A 236 -0.34 18.17 1.57
N ILE A 237 0.28 17.34 2.40
CA ILE A 237 1.32 17.75 3.34
C ILE A 237 2.62 17.11 2.88
N SER A 238 3.59 17.91 2.46
CA SER A 238 4.84 17.39 1.89
C SER A 238 6.09 18.12 2.39
N ALA A 239 7.19 17.39 2.38
CA ALA A 239 8.52 17.93 2.67
C ALA A 239 9.44 17.65 1.49
N GLY A 240 10.43 18.52 1.28
CA GLY A 240 11.22 18.48 0.07
C GLY A 240 12.46 19.35 0.08
N ILE A 241 13.08 19.41 -1.09
CA ILE A 241 14.26 20.24 -1.36
C ILE A 241 13.90 21.25 -2.44
N LEU A 242 14.35 22.49 -2.23
CA LEU A 242 14.23 23.59 -3.17
C LEU A 242 15.63 23.98 -3.65
N ILE A 243 15.86 23.91 -4.95
CA ILE A 243 17.12 24.30 -5.59
C ILE A 243 16.92 25.68 -6.21
N ASN A 244 17.67 26.67 -5.74
CA ASN A 244 17.67 28.01 -6.30
C ASN A 244 18.77 28.12 -7.35
N VAL A 245 18.37 28.39 -8.59
CA VAL A 245 19.25 28.79 -9.69
C VAL A 245 19.09 30.28 -9.86
N SER A 246 19.83 31.05 -9.06
CA SER A 246 19.98 32.49 -9.31
C SER A 246 21.04 32.68 -10.38
N SER A 247 20.77 33.51 -11.40
CA SER A 247 21.89 34.13 -12.10
C SER A 247 22.61 35.02 -11.08
N GLU A 248 23.90 34.79 -10.85
CA GLU A 248 24.71 35.71 -10.04
C GLU A 248 24.40 37.14 -10.51
N SER A 249 24.11 38.04 -9.58
CA SER A 249 23.79 39.41 -10.00
C SER A 249 25.02 39.98 -10.72
N PRO A 250 24.86 40.82 -11.76
CA PRO A 250 26.01 41.44 -12.42
C PRO A 250 26.96 42.14 -11.44
N GLN A 251 26.43 42.66 -10.34
CA GLN A 251 27.21 43.26 -9.25
C GLN A 251 28.06 42.23 -8.50
N GLU A 252 27.51 41.06 -8.13
CA GLU A 252 28.30 39.99 -7.51
C GLU A 252 29.40 39.48 -8.46
N ILE A 253 29.11 39.42 -9.76
CA ILE A 253 30.11 39.07 -10.78
C ILE A 253 31.21 40.13 -10.82
N GLU A 254 30.86 41.42 -10.78
CA GLU A 254 31.85 42.50 -10.74
C GLU A 254 32.65 42.55 -9.44
N GLU A 255 32.02 42.38 -8.29
CA GLU A 255 32.70 42.31 -6.99
C GLU A 255 33.66 41.12 -6.92
N ARG A 256 33.25 39.96 -7.47
CA ARG A 256 34.12 38.79 -7.57
C ARG A 256 35.31 39.06 -8.50
N LYS A 257 35.06 39.64 -9.68
CA LYS A 257 36.12 40.05 -10.60
C LYS A 257 37.08 41.05 -9.97
N MET A 258 36.58 42.00 -9.18
CA MET A 258 37.42 42.94 -8.44
C MET A 258 38.20 42.24 -7.32
N SER A 259 37.60 41.29 -6.60
CA SER A 259 38.29 40.52 -5.55
C SER A 259 39.39 39.61 -6.11
N GLU A 260 39.18 38.99 -7.27
CA GLU A 260 40.19 38.17 -7.95
C GLU A 260 41.32 39.01 -8.54
N ALA A 261 41.02 40.23 -9.00
CA ALA A 261 42.03 41.15 -9.52
C ALA A 261 42.98 41.72 -8.44
N TYR A 262 42.61 41.62 -7.15
CA TYR A 262 43.41 42.12 -6.02
C TYR A 262 44.22 41.04 -5.29
N LEU A 263 44.31 39.82 -5.81
CA LEU A 263 45.26 38.84 -5.29
C LEU A 263 46.70 39.32 -5.59
N PRO A 264 47.51 39.65 -4.56
CA PRO A 264 48.84 40.20 -4.79
C PRO A 264 49.73 39.15 -5.47
N GLN A 265 50.26 39.51 -6.64
CA GLN A 265 51.21 38.71 -7.42
C GLN A 265 52.51 38.36 -6.66
N ASP A 266 52.75 38.94 -5.49
CA ASP A 266 54.02 38.86 -4.75
C ASP A 266 54.15 37.64 -3.81
N SER A 267 53.28 36.63 -3.92
CA SER A 267 53.35 35.41 -3.09
C SER A 267 53.69 34.12 -3.83
N ILE A 268 54.27 34.22 -5.03
CA ILE A 268 54.99 33.11 -5.67
C ILE A 268 56.42 33.07 -5.09
N MET A 269 56.57 32.58 -3.86
CA MET A 269 57.88 32.13 -3.36
C MET A 269 58.01 30.62 -3.56
N MET A 270 58.97 30.26 -4.43
CA MET A 270 59.76 29.03 -4.48
C MET A 270 59.07 27.75 -3.99
N VAL A 271 58.54 26.97 -4.94
CA VAL A 271 58.54 25.52 -4.82
C VAL A 271 59.59 25.01 -5.80
N ASP A 272 60.71 24.57 -5.25
CA ASP A 272 61.82 23.98 -5.99
C ASP A 272 61.35 22.82 -6.87
N ALA A 273 61.91 22.82 -8.08
CA ALA A 273 61.80 21.75 -9.05
C ALA A 273 62.37 20.45 -8.48
N ILE A 274 61.52 19.45 -8.30
CA ILE A 274 61.95 18.05 -8.22
C ILE A 274 61.65 17.43 -9.57
N GLU A 275 62.74 17.16 -10.30
CA GLU A 275 62.78 16.34 -11.50
C GLU A 275 62.19 14.95 -11.20
N LEU A 276 61.20 14.54 -11.98
CA LEU A 276 60.79 13.15 -12.09
C LEU A 276 60.58 12.82 -13.57
N GLU A 277 61.70 12.67 -14.28
CA GLU A 277 61.77 11.85 -15.49
C GLU A 277 61.92 10.39 -15.03
N GLU A 278 60.94 9.54 -15.31
CA GLU A 278 61.17 8.27 -16.01
C GLU A 278 59.89 7.42 -16.08
N MET A 279 59.68 6.89 -17.29
CA MET A 279 59.00 5.65 -17.64
C MET A 279 57.51 5.52 -17.26
N ILE A 280 56.67 5.40 -18.30
CA ILE A 280 55.90 4.18 -18.59
C ILE A 280 55.33 4.33 -20.01
N ASP A 281 55.91 3.56 -20.92
CA ASP A 281 55.40 3.28 -22.27
C ASP A 281 54.40 2.12 -22.12
N VAL A 282 53.10 2.37 -22.33
CA VAL A 282 52.08 1.30 -22.35
C VAL A 282 51.44 1.27 -23.73
N ASP A 283 51.89 0.25 -24.46
CA ASP A 283 51.36 -0.25 -25.72
C ASP A 283 49.86 -0.56 -25.59
N THR A 284 49.04 0.32 -26.16
CA THR A 284 47.61 0.09 -26.41
C THR A 284 47.43 -0.60 -27.76
N SER A 285 47.67 -1.91 -27.80
CA SER A 285 47.18 -2.75 -28.88
C SER A 285 46.82 -4.14 -28.33
N GLN A 286 45.64 -4.63 -28.75
CA GLN A 286 45.01 -5.91 -28.40
C GLN A 286 44.06 -5.92 -27.19
N VAL A 287 42.82 -5.49 -27.44
CA VAL A 287 41.64 -6.06 -26.76
C VAL A 287 40.77 -6.69 -27.84
N THR A 288 40.93 -7.99 -28.00
CA THR A 288 40.05 -8.86 -28.78
C THR A 288 38.71 -9.02 -28.07
N GLU A 289 37.62 -8.89 -28.82
CA GLU A 289 36.25 -9.24 -28.44
C GLU A 289 36.22 -10.60 -27.72
N LYS A 290 35.66 -10.61 -26.51
CA LYS A 290 35.36 -11.83 -25.78
C LYS A 290 33.85 -12.01 -25.70
N GLU A 291 33.43 -13.03 -26.40
CA GLU A 291 32.12 -13.67 -26.48
C GLU A 291 31.38 -13.69 -25.13
N ILE A 292 30.18 -13.11 -25.11
CA ILE A 292 29.25 -13.16 -23.98
C ILE A 292 28.55 -14.52 -24.02
N VAL A 293 29.01 -15.46 -23.19
CA VAL A 293 28.32 -16.73 -22.94
C VAL A 293 27.24 -16.49 -21.88
N TYR A 294 25.97 -16.67 -22.26
CA TYR A 294 24.85 -16.73 -21.32
C TYR A 294 24.99 -17.99 -20.45
N ILE A 295 25.14 -17.81 -19.14
CA ILE A 295 25.11 -18.91 -18.17
C ILE A 295 23.66 -19.12 -17.72
N GLU A 296 23.10 -20.28 -18.02
CA GLU A 296 21.81 -20.73 -17.48
C GLU A 296 21.85 -20.79 -15.94
N ARG A 297 20.74 -20.42 -15.29
CA ARG A 297 20.58 -20.39 -13.83
C ARG A 297 20.92 -21.76 -13.22
N PRO A 298 21.87 -21.86 -12.28
CA PRO A 298 22.09 -23.11 -11.55
C PRO A 298 20.95 -23.32 -10.54
N SER A 299 20.27 -24.46 -10.65
CA SER A 299 19.32 -24.94 -9.65
C SER A 299 20.06 -25.28 -8.35
N ILE A 300 19.64 -24.66 -7.25
CA ILE A 300 20.24 -24.85 -5.93
C ILE A 300 19.67 -26.13 -5.30
N ARG A 301 20.51 -27.16 -5.14
CA ARG A 301 20.25 -28.28 -4.22
C ARG A 301 20.65 -27.86 -2.81
N ILE A 302 19.74 -28.08 -1.85
CA ILE A 302 20.01 -27.98 -0.41
C ILE A 302 20.02 -29.42 0.10
N ASP A 303 21.20 -30.00 0.25
CA ASP A 303 21.38 -31.33 0.84
C ASP A 303 22.03 -31.16 2.21
N THR A 304 21.23 -30.89 3.24
CA THR A 304 21.48 -31.33 4.63
C THR A 304 20.33 -30.87 5.52
N VAL A 305 19.39 -31.79 5.78
CA VAL A 305 18.45 -31.69 6.90
C VAL A 305 19.26 -31.93 8.17
N LEU A 306 19.60 -30.86 8.88
CA LEU A 306 20.18 -30.94 10.21
C LEU A 306 19.06 -31.42 11.14
N VAL A 307 19.11 -32.70 11.53
CA VAL A 307 18.25 -33.25 12.58
C VAL A 307 18.74 -32.63 13.90
N ILE A 308 18.12 -31.52 14.30
CA ILE A 308 18.41 -30.86 15.58
C ILE A 308 17.45 -31.47 16.59
N GLU A 309 17.96 -32.31 17.49
CA GLU A 309 17.16 -33.05 18.50
C GLU A 309 16.39 -32.17 19.50
N SER A 310 16.51 -30.85 19.43
CA SER A 310 15.57 -29.93 20.09
C SER A 310 15.69 -28.54 19.47
N MET A 311 14.89 -28.25 18.45
CA MET A 311 14.80 -26.89 17.91
C MET A 311 14.08 -25.99 18.92
N ASN A 312 14.76 -24.94 19.41
CA ASN A 312 14.16 -23.99 20.34
C ASN A 312 12.96 -23.26 19.70
N LYS A 313 12.06 -22.75 20.53
CA LYS A 313 10.82 -22.10 20.09
C LYS A 313 11.06 -20.92 19.15
N GLU A 314 12.06 -20.09 19.45
CA GLU A 314 12.40 -18.88 18.70
C GLU A 314 12.91 -19.19 17.28
N THR A 315 13.74 -20.22 17.14
CA THR A 315 14.21 -20.69 15.84
C THR A 315 13.07 -21.31 15.04
N ALA A 316 12.18 -22.05 15.70
CA ALA A 316 11.00 -22.61 15.06
C ALA A 316 10.06 -21.49 14.54
N ASP A 317 9.86 -20.42 15.32
CA ASP A 317 9.11 -19.22 14.92
C ASP A 317 9.73 -18.56 13.68
N LEU A 318 11.04 -18.37 13.67
CA LEU A 318 11.76 -17.76 12.54
C LEU A 318 11.65 -18.60 11.27
N ILE A 319 11.88 -19.92 11.37
CA ILE A 319 11.79 -20.83 10.20
C ILE A 319 10.35 -20.93 9.71
N PHE A 320 9.37 -20.96 10.61
CA PHE A 320 7.95 -21.00 10.24
C PHE A 320 7.54 -19.73 9.48
N ASN A 321 7.93 -18.55 9.97
CA ASN A 321 7.65 -17.28 9.30
C ASN A 321 8.38 -17.15 7.96
N ALA A 322 9.62 -17.64 7.87
CA ALA A 322 10.33 -17.73 6.58
C ALA A 322 9.59 -18.65 5.59
N GLY A 323 9.07 -19.79 6.05
CA GLY A 323 8.24 -20.70 5.25
C GLY A 323 7.01 -20.01 4.68
N LYS A 324 6.31 -19.19 5.49
CA LYS A 324 5.16 -18.40 5.01
C LYS A 324 5.56 -17.39 3.94
N LEU A 325 6.67 -16.68 4.13
CA LEU A 325 7.18 -15.72 3.13
C LEU A 325 7.57 -16.40 1.82
N TYR A 326 8.18 -17.59 1.86
CA TYR A 326 8.46 -18.36 0.63
C TYR A 326 7.18 -18.81 -0.07
N LEU A 327 6.18 -19.23 0.70
CA LEU A 327 4.87 -19.63 0.15
C LEU A 327 4.17 -18.45 -0.54
N GLU A 328 4.18 -17.26 0.09
CA GLU A 328 3.62 -16.01 -0.48
C GLU A 328 4.35 -15.55 -1.75
N ASN A 329 5.67 -15.79 -1.83
CA ASN A 329 6.49 -15.48 -3.00
C ASN A 329 6.50 -16.58 -4.08
N ASN A 330 5.66 -17.61 -3.95
CA ASN A 330 5.59 -18.78 -4.85
C ASN A 330 6.89 -19.61 -4.94
N ASP A 331 7.78 -19.53 -3.95
CA ASP A 331 8.99 -20.37 -3.84
C ASP A 331 8.67 -21.65 -3.02
N TYR A 332 7.82 -22.49 -3.59
CA TYR A 332 7.31 -23.68 -2.93
C TYR A 332 8.39 -24.69 -2.48
N PRO A 333 9.48 -24.95 -3.24
CA PRO A 333 10.53 -25.86 -2.78
C PRO A 333 11.22 -25.41 -1.48
N ASN A 334 11.43 -24.11 -1.29
CA ASN A 334 12.06 -23.58 -0.07
C ASN A 334 11.05 -23.47 1.08
N ALA A 335 9.80 -23.11 0.78
CA ALA A 335 8.71 -23.17 1.75
C ALA A 335 8.57 -24.59 2.34
N LEU A 336 8.61 -25.63 1.50
CA LEU A 336 8.46 -27.02 1.91
C LEU A 336 9.54 -27.44 2.91
N LYS A 337 10.81 -27.08 2.64
CA LYS A 337 11.94 -27.37 3.53
C LYS A 337 11.78 -26.69 4.89
N CYS A 338 11.29 -25.46 4.92
CA CYS A 338 11.04 -24.72 6.16
C CYS A 338 9.98 -25.45 7.00
N PHE A 339 8.82 -25.77 6.43
CA PHE A 339 7.75 -26.45 7.16
C PHE A 339 8.17 -27.86 7.63
N GLN A 340 8.89 -28.62 6.80
CA GLN A 340 9.43 -29.93 7.18
C GLN A 340 10.40 -29.87 8.37
N SER A 341 11.21 -28.80 8.44
CA SER A 341 12.13 -28.59 9.56
C SER A 341 11.37 -28.24 10.84
N VAL A 342 10.23 -27.54 10.73
CA VAL A 342 9.41 -27.13 11.88
C VAL A 342 8.50 -28.24 12.39
N ASN A 343 8.08 -29.18 11.55
CA ASN A 343 7.16 -30.27 11.89
C ASN A 343 7.61 -31.16 13.07
N GLN A 344 8.92 -31.20 13.35
CA GLN A 344 9.47 -31.95 14.50
C GLN A 344 9.16 -31.29 15.84
N ASN A 345 8.78 -30.01 15.84
CA ASN A 345 8.44 -29.25 17.04
C ASN A 345 6.93 -29.32 17.31
N SER A 346 6.56 -29.97 18.43
CA SER A 346 5.16 -30.14 18.85
C SER A 346 4.42 -28.84 19.15
N GLU A 347 5.12 -27.72 19.34
CA GLU A 347 4.49 -26.40 19.52
C GLU A 347 3.92 -25.81 18.23
N TYR A 348 4.32 -26.33 17.06
CA TYR A 348 3.91 -25.83 15.75
C TYR A 348 3.14 -26.89 14.94
N PRO A 349 2.04 -27.46 15.46
CA PRO A 349 1.28 -28.46 14.69
C PRO A 349 0.70 -27.87 13.40
N ILE A 350 0.51 -26.54 13.33
CA ILE A 350 0.08 -25.84 12.11
C ILE A 350 1.12 -25.92 10.97
N SER A 351 2.39 -26.21 11.25
CA SER A 351 3.41 -26.38 10.20
C SER A 351 3.09 -27.54 9.25
N TRP A 352 2.44 -28.60 9.73
CA TRP A 352 2.00 -29.73 8.91
C TRP A 352 0.92 -29.32 7.90
N TYR A 353 0.04 -28.40 8.29
CA TYR A 353 -0.96 -27.82 7.39
C TYR A 353 -0.28 -27.02 6.27
N TYR A 354 0.68 -26.16 6.60
CA TYR A 354 1.41 -25.41 5.57
C TYR A 354 2.31 -26.30 4.70
N GLU A 355 2.90 -27.38 5.24
CA GLU A 355 3.57 -28.43 4.45
C GLU A 355 2.61 -29.03 3.42
N SER A 356 1.39 -29.37 3.86
CA SER A 356 0.36 -29.95 2.99
C SER A 356 -0.01 -29.01 1.83
N LEU A 357 -0.27 -27.73 2.12
CA LEU A 357 -0.59 -26.73 1.10
C LEU A 357 0.56 -26.54 0.10
N THR A 358 1.80 -26.55 0.61
CA THR A 358 2.99 -26.40 -0.24
C THR A 358 3.17 -27.60 -1.17
N LEU A 359 2.91 -28.82 -0.69
CA LEU A 359 2.90 -30.03 -1.53
C LEU A 359 1.85 -29.97 -2.64
N LEU A 360 0.65 -29.45 -2.33
CA LEU A 360 -0.39 -29.23 -3.34
C LEU A 360 0.05 -28.24 -4.42
N LYS A 361 0.69 -27.13 -4.02
CA LYS A 361 1.22 -26.14 -4.97
C LYS A 361 2.37 -26.67 -5.83
N LEU A 362 3.06 -27.71 -5.37
CA LEU A 362 4.07 -28.45 -6.15
C LEU A 362 3.48 -29.56 -7.03
N GLY A 363 2.15 -29.72 -7.10
CA GLY A 363 1.49 -30.79 -7.86
C GLY A 363 1.56 -32.18 -7.21
N ARG A 364 2.12 -32.28 -5.99
CA ARG A 364 2.26 -33.55 -5.23
C ARG A 364 1.00 -33.83 -4.41
N CYS A 365 -0.14 -33.95 -5.10
CA CYS A 365 -1.47 -33.92 -4.47
C CYS A 365 -1.68 -35.03 -3.43
N GLN A 366 -1.23 -36.26 -3.72
CA GLN A 366 -1.39 -37.40 -2.81
C GLN A 366 -0.57 -37.23 -1.52
N GLU A 367 0.65 -36.69 -1.63
CA GLU A 367 1.48 -36.41 -0.46
C GLU A 367 0.91 -35.27 0.38
N GLY A 368 0.40 -34.22 -0.28
CA GLY A 368 -0.30 -33.13 0.39
C GLY A 368 -1.51 -33.62 1.17
N LEU A 369 -2.36 -34.47 0.57
CA LEU A 369 -3.52 -35.07 1.23
C LEU A 369 -3.12 -35.91 2.44
N LYS A 370 -2.09 -36.76 2.30
CA LYS A 370 -1.58 -37.56 3.42
C LYS A 370 -1.14 -36.67 4.60
N LYS A 371 -0.35 -35.62 4.32
CA LYS A 371 0.11 -34.68 5.35
C LYS A 371 -1.01 -33.89 6.01
N TYR A 372 -2.04 -33.53 5.24
CA TYR A 372 -3.23 -32.89 5.79
C TYR A 372 -4.02 -33.83 6.72
N ASN A 373 -4.15 -35.11 6.36
CA ASN A 373 -4.82 -36.08 7.22
C ASN A 373 -4.05 -36.26 8.54
N ASP A 374 -2.72 -36.37 8.49
CA ASP A 374 -1.86 -36.42 9.68
C ASP A 374 -2.03 -35.17 10.56
N PHE A 375 -2.06 -33.97 9.95
CA PHE A 375 -2.36 -32.71 10.62
C PHE A 375 -3.74 -32.72 11.29
N SER A 376 -4.77 -33.15 10.56
CA SER A 376 -6.16 -33.14 11.02
C SER A 376 -6.36 -34.02 12.25
N TYR A 377 -5.62 -35.13 12.36
CA TYR A 377 -5.68 -36.02 13.52
C TYR A 377 -5.03 -35.39 14.75
N GLN A 378 -3.90 -34.69 14.56
CA GLN A 378 -3.09 -34.15 15.66
C GLN A 378 -3.48 -32.74 16.12
N TYR A 379 -4.30 -32.01 15.35
CA TYR A 379 -4.59 -30.59 15.61
C TYR A 379 -5.97 -30.40 16.27
N PRO A 380 -6.04 -30.19 17.60
CA PRO A 380 -7.31 -30.16 18.34
C PRO A 380 -7.99 -28.78 18.39
N LYS A 381 -7.54 -27.78 17.62
CA LYS A 381 -8.04 -26.40 17.76
C LYS A 381 -9.39 -26.19 17.05
N GLU A 382 -10.16 -25.24 17.56
CA GLU A 382 -11.50 -24.86 17.08
C GLU A 382 -11.54 -24.44 15.61
N ASN A 383 -10.43 -23.94 15.06
CA ASN A 383 -10.37 -23.52 13.65
C ASN A 383 -10.14 -24.68 12.65
N LYS A 384 -10.17 -25.95 13.11
CA LYS A 384 -10.02 -27.14 12.25
C LYS A 384 -11.01 -27.19 11.08
N PRO A 385 -12.31 -26.88 11.22
CA PRO A 385 -13.26 -26.90 10.09
C PRO A 385 -12.88 -25.92 8.98
N SER A 386 -12.52 -24.67 9.35
CA SER A 386 -12.12 -23.65 8.38
C SER A 386 -10.83 -24.03 7.64
N LEU A 387 -9.87 -24.65 8.32
CA LEU A 387 -8.65 -25.15 7.67
C LEU A 387 -8.94 -26.33 6.73
N ALA A 388 -9.93 -27.16 7.05
CA ALA A 388 -10.37 -28.25 6.17
C ALA A 388 -10.97 -27.74 4.87
N GLU A 389 -11.83 -26.73 4.97
CA GLU A 389 -12.45 -26.10 3.81
C GLU A 389 -11.41 -25.45 2.89
N LEU A 390 -10.48 -24.66 3.45
CA LEU A 390 -9.37 -24.07 2.71
C LEU A 390 -8.49 -25.13 2.03
N PHE A 391 -8.22 -26.24 2.72
CA PHE A 391 -7.47 -27.35 2.14
C PHE A 391 -8.18 -27.96 0.93
N GLN A 392 -9.49 -28.20 1.02
CA GLN A 392 -10.27 -28.77 -0.07
C GLN A 392 -10.26 -27.90 -1.33
N ILE A 393 -10.33 -26.57 -1.17
CA ILE A 393 -10.22 -25.61 -2.28
C ILE A 393 -8.88 -25.79 -3.02
N VAL A 394 -7.77 -25.80 -2.28
CA VAL A 394 -6.44 -25.96 -2.89
C VAL A 394 -6.27 -27.37 -3.47
N MET A 395 -6.80 -28.40 -2.82
CA MET A 395 -6.73 -29.79 -3.30
C MET A 395 -7.45 -29.98 -4.63
N LYS A 396 -8.62 -29.35 -4.81
CA LYS A 396 -9.36 -29.36 -6.08
C LYS A 396 -8.53 -28.77 -7.22
N SER A 397 -7.84 -27.65 -6.97
CA SER A 397 -6.94 -27.04 -7.97
C SER A 397 -5.75 -27.95 -8.32
N CYS A 398 -5.20 -28.68 -7.35
CA CYS A 398 -4.10 -29.63 -7.57
C CYS A 398 -4.51 -30.77 -8.51
N LYS A 399 -5.71 -31.35 -8.30
CA LYS A 399 -6.24 -32.41 -9.18
C LYS A 399 -6.43 -31.94 -10.63
N GLN A 400 -6.86 -30.69 -10.82
CA GLN A 400 -7.02 -30.11 -12.16
C GLN A 400 -5.67 -29.99 -12.89
N ILE A 401 -4.61 -29.58 -12.18
CA ILE A 401 -3.25 -29.49 -12.74
C ILE A 401 -2.75 -30.87 -13.19
N GLN A 402 -2.99 -31.93 -12.41
CA GLN A 402 -2.57 -33.28 -12.79
C GLN A 402 -3.25 -33.80 -14.06
N VAL A 403 -4.53 -33.45 -14.29
CA VAL A 403 -5.26 -33.81 -15.51
C VAL A 403 -4.66 -33.13 -16.74
N ILE A 404 -4.19 -31.88 -16.59
CA ILE A 404 -3.58 -31.12 -17.68
C ILE A 404 -2.20 -31.68 -18.04
N GLU A 405 -1.38 -32.03 -17.04
CA GLU A 405 -0.02 -32.51 -17.26
C GLU A 405 0.03 -33.96 -17.78
N HIS A 406 -0.96 -34.80 -17.41
CA HIS A 406 -0.96 -36.23 -17.74
C HIS A 406 -2.33 -36.72 -18.26
N PRO A 407 -2.80 -36.24 -19.43
CA PRO A 407 -4.14 -36.55 -19.96
C PRO A 407 -4.37 -38.04 -20.29
N GLN A 408 -3.31 -38.85 -20.37
CA GLN A 408 -3.37 -40.28 -20.69
C GLN A 408 -3.74 -41.17 -19.50
N ASN A 409 -3.79 -40.66 -18.26
CA ASN A 409 -4.09 -41.45 -17.05
C ASN A 409 -5.56 -41.33 -16.56
N THR A 410 -6.45 -40.81 -17.40
CA THR A 410 -7.80 -40.41 -16.98
C THR A 410 -8.72 -41.60 -16.67
N GLU A 411 -8.50 -42.78 -17.25
CA GLU A 411 -9.33 -43.97 -17.01
C GLU A 411 -9.12 -44.60 -15.61
N SER A 412 -7.97 -44.40 -14.96
CA SER A 412 -7.68 -44.96 -13.62
C SER A 412 -8.21 -44.09 -12.47
N ASN A 413 -8.51 -42.81 -12.71
CA ASN A 413 -8.93 -41.86 -11.67
C ASN A 413 -10.45 -41.89 -11.39
N GLN A 414 -11.23 -42.58 -12.21
CA GLN A 414 -12.67 -42.75 -12.01
C GLN A 414 -12.97 -43.75 -10.88
N GLU A 415 -12.20 -44.84 -10.76
CA GLU A 415 -12.36 -45.83 -9.67
C GLU A 415 -12.09 -45.25 -8.27
N LEU A 416 -11.16 -44.30 -8.13
CA LEU A 416 -10.84 -43.66 -6.84
C LEU A 416 -11.88 -42.62 -6.38
N GLN A 417 -12.72 -42.11 -7.30
CA GLN A 417 -13.82 -41.23 -6.93
C GLN A 417 -15.03 -42.03 -6.41
N ASP A 418 -15.23 -43.23 -6.94
CA ASP A 418 -16.34 -44.10 -6.55
C ASP A 418 -16.13 -44.73 -5.16
N GLU A 419 -14.89 -45.06 -4.77
CA GLU A 419 -14.60 -45.57 -3.41
C GLU A 419 -14.74 -44.52 -2.29
N ALA A 420 -14.46 -43.24 -2.58
CA ALA A 420 -14.58 -42.17 -1.58
C ALA A 420 -16.04 -41.79 -1.28
N ILE A 421 -16.95 -41.96 -2.25
CA ILE A 421 -18.38 -41.67 -2.11
C ILE A 421 -19.07 -42.76 -1.26
N ILE A 422 -18.68 -44.02 -1.43
CA ILE A 422 -19.25 -45.16 -0.68
C ILE A 422 -18.87 -45.12 0.81
N ALA A 423 -17.67 -44.62 1.16
CA ALA A 423 -17.26 -44.46 2.56
C ALA A 423 -18.07 -43.41 3.32
N THR A 424 -18.50 -42.33 2.65
CA THR A 424 -19.32 -41.27 3.26
C THR A 424 -20.80 -41.62 3.42
N GLU A 425 -21.36 -42.51 2.58
CA GLU A 425 -22.76 -42.95 2.73
C GLU A 425 -22.95 -43.99 3.84
N THR A 426 -21.89 -44.72 4.20
CA THR A 426 -21.96 -45.78 5.22
C THR A 426 -22.00 -45.23 6.65
N GLU A 427 -21.43 -44.05 6.93
CA GLU A 427 -21.50 -43.40 8.26
C GLU A 427 -22.83 -42.67 8.53
N VAL A 428 -23.62 -42.35 7.51
CA VAL A 428 -24.89 -41.60 7.67
C VAL A 428 -26.10 -42.52 7.92
N THR A 429 -25.97 -43.82 7.68
CA THR A 429 -27.07 -44.79 7.85
C THR A 429 -27.16 -45.44 9.24
N GLU A 430 -26.20 -45.20 10.15
CA GLU A 430 -26.22 -45.79 11.50
C GLU A 430 -26.85 -44.90 12.59
N SER A 431 -27.25 -43.65 12.30
CA SER A 431 -27.78 -42.70 13.31
C SER A 431 -29.30 -42.47 13.30
N LYS A 432 -30.09 -43.25 12.53
CA LYS A 432 -31.56 -43.15 12.52
C LYS A 432 -32.21 -44.52 12.64
N LYS A 433 -32.09 -45.12 13.82
CA LYS A 433 -32.93 -46.27 14.19
C LYS A 433 -33.22 -46.24 15.67
N ASP A 434 -34.09 -45.32 16.08
CA ASP A 434 -34.95 -45.48 17.25
C ASP A 434 -36.13 -44.49 17.13
N VAL A 435 -37.29 -44.92 17.63
CA VAL A 435 -38.61 -44.26 17.64
C VAL A 435 -39.51 -44.54 16.43
N ALA A 436 -40.20 -45.68 16.47
CA ALA A 436 -41.61 -45.78 16.06
C ALA A 436 -42.26 -47.03 16.68
N GLU A 437 -43.20 -46.85 17.60
CA GLU A 437 -44.15 -47.89 17.98
C GLU A 437 -45.52 -47.27 18.29
N ASN A 438 -46.58 -47.95 17.80
CA ASN A 438 -48.02 -47.77 17.96
C ASN A 438 -48.76 -46.86 16.93
N ASN A 439 -49.93 -47.21 16.38
CA ASN A 439 -50.62 -48.49 16.13
C ASN A 439 -51.96 -48.16 15.36
N ILE A 440 -52.20 -48.88 14.25
CA ILE A 440 -53.49 -49.35 13.64
C ILE A 440 -54.55 -48.38 13.01
N PRO A 441 -55.53 -48.85 12.20
CA PRO A 441 -55.55 -48.62 10.74
C PRO A 441 -56.91 -48.15 10.17
N GLU A 442 -56.99 -47.79 8.89
CA GLU A 442 -58.18 -48.14 8.09
C GLU A 442 -57.90 -48.11 6.58
N LYS A 443 -58.77 -48.83 5.86
CA LYS A 443 -58.55 -49.57 4.62
C LYS A 443 -59.64 -49.17 3.65
N VAL A 444 -59.33 -48.63 2.46
CA VAL A 444 -60.24 -48.65 1.30
C VAL A 444 -59.44 -48.66 -0.02
N THR A 445 -59.46 -49.84 -0.66
CA THR A 445 -59.67 -50.18 -2.10
C THR A 445 -59.58 -49.04 -3.13
N GLU A 446 -58.66 -49.09 -4.11
CA GLU A 446 -58.74 -49.79 -5.42
C GLU A 446 -59.44 -48.95 -6.51
N GLN A 447 -58.71 -48.52 -7.56
CA GLN A 447 -58.92 -48.96 -8.95
C GLN A 447 -58.08 -48.18 -9.97
N GLU A 448 -57.72 -48.93 -11.01
CA GLU A 448 -56.79 -48.65 -12.09
C GLU A 448 -57.36 -47.81 -13.25
N LYS A 449 -56.40 -47.17 -13.94
CA LYS A 449 -56.18 -47.13 -15.41
C LYS A 449 -56.76 -46.00 -16.30
N PRO A 450 -56.02 -45.70 -17.40
CA PRO A 450 -56.00 -44.42 -18.09
C PRO A 450 -56.70 -44.45 -19.46
N ILE A 451 -56.99 -43.28 -20.03
CA ILE A 451 -57.27 -43.14 -21.47
C ILE A 451 -56.61 -41.87 -22.05
N ILE A 452 -55.98 -42.11 -23.19
CA ILE A 452 -55.29 -41.28 -24.18
C ILE A 452 -56.26 -40.32 -24.90
N SER A 453 -55.81 -39.12 -25.31
CA SER A 453 -55.98 -38.65 -26.70
C SER A 453 -55.29 -37.31 -26.98
N GLU A 454 -54.50 -37.33 -28.04
CA GLU A 454 -53.91 -36.22 -28.79
C GLU A 454 -54.96 -35.36 -29.51
N ALA A 455 -54.66 -34.07 -29.71
CA ALA A 455 -55.02 -33.25 -30.88
C ALA A 455 -54.25 -31.91 -30.76
N LYS A 456 -53.22 -31.61 -31.56
CA LYS A 456 -53.19 -31.20 -32.98
C LYS A 456 -53.69 -29.76 -33.24
N ILE A 457 -52.71 -28.86 -33.35
CA ILE A 457 -52.47 -27.77 -34.33
C ILE A 457 -53.69 -27.26 -35.13
N ILE A 458 -53.98 -25.96 -35.02
CA ILE A 458 -54.48 -25.09 -36.12
C ILE A 458 -53.85 -23.68 -35.96
N GLU A 459 -53.19 -23.22 -37.03
CA GLU A 459 -52.76 -21.84 -37.32
C GLU A 459 -53.93 -20.98 -37.84
N ASP A 460 -53.64 -19.69 -38.04
CA ASP A 460 -54.42 -18.63 -38.70
C ASP A 460 -55.33 -17.82 -37.77
N SER A 461 -55.56 -16.52 -37.94
CA SER A 461 -54.93 -15.38 -38.64
C SER A 461 -55.88 -14.19 -38.38
N ASN A 462 -55.38 -12.96 -38.57
CA ASN A 462 -56.11 -11.72 -38.86
C ASN A 462 -56.81 -10.93 -37.73
N ASP A 463 -56.24 -9.75 -37.49
CA ASP A 463 -56.82 -8.42 -37.77
C ASP A 463 -58.33 -8.21 -37.53
N SER A 464 -58.64 -7.30 -36.60
CA SER A 464 -59.10 -5.91 -36.90
C SER A 464 -60.06 -5.36 -35.83
N GLU A 465 -59.79 -4.11 -35.45
CA GLU A 465 -60.71 -3.04 -34.98
C GLU A 465 -61.66 -3.29 -33.79
N LEU A 466 -61.54 -2.49 -32.73
CA LEU A 466 -62.39 -1.29 -32.50
C LEU A 466 -62.13 -0.62 -31.12
N GLU A 467 -62.07 0.71 -31.17
CA GLU A 467 -62.51 1.76 -30.21
C GLU A 467 -62.16 1.66 -28.70
N VAL A 468 -61.31 2.57 -28.19
CA VAL A 468 -61.62 3.92 -27.67
C VAL A 468 -62.55 3.92 -26.45
N ILE A 469 -61.96 4.00 -25.25
CA ILE A 469 -62.44 4.85 -24.14
C ILE A 469 -61.22 5.49 -23.45
N VAL A 470 -61.24 6.81 -23.41
CA VAL A 470 -60.30 7.73 -22.74
C VAL A 470 -60.78 7.97 -21.30
N HIS A 471 -59.89 7.89 -20.32
CA HIS A 471 -59.88 8.69 -19.08
C HIS A 471 -58.47 8.56 -18.46
N GLU A 472 -57.65 9.61 -18.53
CA GLU A 472 -57.42 10.62 -17.47
C GLU A 472 -56.67 10.06 -16.24
N ASN A 473 -55.35 10.31 -16.19
CA ASN A 473 -54.63 10.81 -15.01
C ASN A 473 -53.14 11.01 -15.32
N GLU A 474 -52.80 12.16 -15.93
CA GLU A 474 -51.47 12.76 -15.89
C GLU A 474 -51.62 14.22 -15.45
N GLU A 475 -51.49 14.46 -14.15
CA GLU A 475 -51.28 15.79 -13.60
C GLU A 475 -50.39 15.66 -12.37
N LYS A 476 -49.09 15.97 -12.54
CA LYS A 476 -48.21 16.70 -11.59
C LYS A 476 -46.74 16.50 -11.93
N GLN A 477 -46.26 17.28 -12.89
CA GLN A 477 -44.86 17.73 -12.96
C GLN A 477 -44.80 18.87 -13.97
N ASP A 478 -45.04 20.11 -13.50
CA ASP A 478 -44.71 21.33 -14.27
C ASP A 478 -44.94 22.59 -13.41
N ILE A 479 -44.13 22.76 -12.34
CA ILE A 479 -43.87 24.08 -11.73
C ILE A 479 -42.47 24.01 -11.10
N VAL A 480 -41.44 24.54 -11.77
CA VAL A 480 -40.31 25.36 -11.26
C VAL A 480 -39.28 25.44 -12.40
N GLU A 481 -39.60 26.13 -13.50
CA GLU A 481 -38.58 26.56 -14.47
C GLU A 481 -39.01 27.76 -15.32
N GLN A 482 -39.67 28.76 -14.70
CA GLN A 482 -39.88 30.06 -15.33
C GLN A 482 -39.87 31.18 -14.28
N ALA A 483 -38.69 31.50 -13.74
CA ALA A 483 -38.43 32.81 -13.13
C ALA A 483 -36.93 32.97 -12.81
N MET A 484 -36.03 33.02 -13.80
CA MET A 484 -34.69 33.61 -13.58
C MET A 484 -33.93 33.91 -14.88
N GLU A 485 -34.54 34.66 -15.80
CA GLU A 485 -33.74 35.40 -16.78
C GLU A 485 -34.50 36.60 -17.34
N LYS A 486 -34.28 37.80 -16.77
CA LYS A 486 -34.07 39.06 -17.52
C LYS A 486 -34.02 40.30 -16.61
N GLU A 487 -33.03 41.13 -16.93
CA GLU A 487 -32.94 42.59 -16.75
C GLU A 487 -32.03 43.14 -15.63
N LEU A 488 -30.79 43.45 -16.03
CA LEU A 488 -30.15 44.76 -15.80
C LEU A 488 -30.38 45.62 -17.07
N PRO A 489 -30.28 46.97 -17.12
CA PRO A 489 -29.47 47.84 -16.23
C PRO A 489 -29.97 49.31 -15.97
N LYS A 490 -29.12 50.07 -15.22
CA LYS A 490 -28.89 51.55 -15.14
C LYS A 490 -29.69 52.30 -14.06
N ALA A 491 -29.20 53.36 -13.39
CA ALA A 491 -27.91 54.01 -13.09
C ALA A 491 -28.23 55.20 -12.14
N VAL A 492 -27.21 55.91 -11.59
CA VAL A 492 -27.25 57.28 -10.97
C VAL A 492 -27.57 57.29 -9.45
N THR A 493 -26.88 57.95 -8.50
CA THR A 493 -25.67 58.80 -8.41
C THR A 493 -25.19 58.89 -6.95
N LYS A 494 -23.96 59.39 -6.75
CA LYS A 494 -23.37 59.91 -5.51
C LYS A 494 -24.26 60.98 -4.83
N GLU A 495 -24.43 60.91 -3.50
CA GLU A 495 -24.05 61.97 -2.53
C GLU A 495 -24.37 61.56 -1.08
N GLU A 496 -23.43 61.90 -0.19
CA GLU A 496 -23.56 62.24 1.23
C GLU A 496 -23.73 61.21 2.38
N LEU A 497 -22.94 61.52 3.44
CA LEU A 497 -23.11 61.29 4.89
C LEU A 497 -22.49 60.05 5.57
N ALA A 498 -21.22 60.23 5.96
CA ALA A 498 -20.75 60.40 7.34
C ALA A 498 -21.38 59.61 8.52
N ILE A 499 -20.49 58.90 9.27
CA ILE A 499 -20.44 58.64 10.74
C ILE A 499 -21.56 57.70 11.27
N ASP A 500 -21.32 56.60 11.98
CA ASP A 500 -20.76 56.53 13.35
C ASP A 500 -20.38 55.10 13.76
N GLU A 501 -19.23 54.93 14.41
CA GLU A 501 -18.77 53.71 15.08
C GLU A 501 -19.30 53.69 16.52
N SER A 502 -20.46 53.06 16.80
CA SER A 502 -20.82 52.70 18.19
C SER A 502 -22.04 51.76 18.35
N THR A 503 -22.14 50.65 17.63
CA THR A 503 -23.04 49.52 18.02
C THR A 503 -22.67 48.32 17.15
N ILE A 504 -22.09 47.23 17.64
CA ILE A 504 -22.81 46.10 18.25
C ILE A 504 -21.74 45.26 18.98
N LYS A 505 -21.70 45.42 20.31
CA LYS A 505 -21.33 44.39 21.27
C LYS A 505 -22.60 44.13 22.06
N LYS A 506 -23.24 42.99 21.81
CA LYS A 506 -24.23 42.27 22.64
C LYS A 506 -25.01 41.39 21.70
N ASP A 507 -24.74 40.10 21.78
CA ASP A 507 -25.73 39.01 21.83
C ASP A 507 -24.98 37.68 21.69
N GLU A 508 -24.08 37.44 22.65
CA GLU A 508 -23.62 36.11 23.04
C GLU A 508 -23.96 35.97 24.53
N GLU A 509 -25.22 35.65 24.83
CA GLU A 509 -25.61 34.92 26.05
C GLU A 509 -27.08 34.50 25.97
N MET A 510 -27.34 33.29 26.47
CA MET A 510 -28.61 32.57 26.65
C MET A 510 -29.16 31.74 25.48
N ILE A 511 -28.74 30.47 25.40
CA ILE A 511 -29.65 29.34 25.72
C ILE A 511 -28.89 28.29 26.57
N VAL A 512 -29.44 28.11 27.78
CA VAL A 512 -29.22 27.13 28.85
C VAL A 512 -30.09 25.90 28.51
N GLN A 513 -29.76 24.61 28.69
CA GLN A 513 -29.65 23.83 29.95
C GLN A 513 -29.52 22.33 29.59
N ALA A 514 -28.65 21.55 30.26
CA ALA A 514 -28.98 20.25 30.90
C ALA A 514 -27.75 19.48 31.42
N LYS A 515 -27.82 19.14 32.72
CA LYS A 515 -27.13 18.11 33.52
C LYS A 515 -25.75 18.47 34.09
N GLU A 516 -25.67 18.91 35.36
CA GLU A 516 -25.78 18.19 36.66
C GLU A 516 -24.64 17.19 36.97
N ASP A 517 -23.90 17.58 38.01
CA ASP A 517 -23.25 16.80 39.07
C ASP A 517 -22.21 15.72 38.73
N ASN A 518 -20.94 16.06 38.97
CA ASN A 518 -20.23 15.61 40.18
C ASN A 518 -18.80 16.17 40.26
N GLN A 519 -18.51 16.86 41.36
CA GLN A 519 -17.16 17.14 41.86
C GLN A 519 -16.67 15.93 42.69
N PRO A 520 -15.35 15.73 42.89
CA PRO A 520 -14.80 16.29 44.11
C PRO A 520 -13.42 16.95 43.98
N GLN A 521 -13.25 17.86 44.94
CA GLN A 521 -12.15 18.75 45.28
C GLN A 521 -10.86 18.02 45.65
N ILE A 522 -9.69 18.59 45.30
CA ILE A 522 -8.53 18.63 46.20
C ILE A 522 -7.86 20.00 46.12
N LYS A 523 -7.56 20.52 47.31
CA LYS A 523 -7.11 21.86 47.68
C LYS A 523 -5.62 22.11 47.40
N GLU A 524 -5.34 23.39 47.23
CA GLU A 524 -4.13 24.19 47.54
C GLU A 524 -3.02 23.49 48.33
N ILE A 525 -1.75 23.79 47.98
CA ILE A 525 -0.88 24.67 48.80
C ILE A 525 0.36 25.09 48.00
N ASP A 526 0.78 26.29 48.37
CA ASP A 526 1.83 27.20 47.94
C ASP A 526 3.27 26.71 47.70
N SER A 527 3.82 27.30 46.64
CA SER A 527 5.06 28.08 46.51
C SER A 527 6.25 27.98 47.51
N VAL A 528 7.45 28.06 46.89
CA VAL A 528 8.68 28.79 47.28
C VAL A 528 9.99 27.96 47.45
N SER A 529 10.92 28.34 46.56
CA SER A 529 12.40 28.43 46.58
C SER A 529 13.35 27.30 47.00
N THR A 530 14.21 26.95 46.03
CA THR A 530 15.69 27.07 46.02
C THR A 530 16.49 26.78 47.30
N GLU A 531 17.36 25.75 47.28
CA GLU A 531 18.85 25.86 47.25
C GLU A 531 19.55 24.50 47.48
N ILE A 532 20.44 24.16 46.53
CA ILE A 532 21.83 23.66 46.63
C ILE A 532 22.26 22.93 47.93
N ALA A 533 22.76 21.69 47.79
CA ALA A 533 24.14 21.27 48.16
C ALA A 533 24.28 19.74 48.43
N THR A 534 25.07 19.10 47.56
CA THR A 534 26.16 18.10 47.78
C THR A 534 26.18 17.09 48.93
N GLU A 535 26.63 15.89 48.52
CA GLU A 535 27.65 14.99 49.10
C GLU A 535 27.24 13.73 49.91
N ASN A 536 27.77 12.60 49.39
CA ASN A 536 28.35 11.44 50.08
C ASN A 536 27.43 10.53 50.91
N GLU A 537 27.66 9.22 51.07
CA GLU A 537 28.56 8.21 50.51
C GLU A 537 27.96 6.85 50.98
N LYS A 538 28.30 5.78 50.25
CA LYS A 538 28.19 4.33 50.55
C LYS A 538 27.72 3.91 51.97
N THR A 539 27.01 2.79 52.05
CA THR A 539 27.56 1.49 52.54
C THR A 539 26.49 0.40 52.64
N LYS A 540 26.69 -0.67 51.86
CA LYS A 540 26.67 -2.10 52.19
C LYS A 540 25.84 -2.57 53.41
N ILE A 541 24.85 -3.42 53.16
CA ILE A 541 24.42 -4.46 54.11
C ILE A 541 24.38 -5.82 53.38
N GLU A 542 25.19 -6.74 53.90
CA GLU A 542 25.16 -8.18 53.64
C GLU A 542 24.06 -8.83 54.50
N THR A 543 23.28 -9.75 53.93
CA THR A 543 22.75 -10.88 54.69
C THR A 543 22.80 -12.15 53.84
N LYS A 544 23.71 -13.05 54.23
CA LYS A 544 23.83 -14.44 53.76
C LYS A 544 22.67 -15.28 54.28
N THR A 545 22.17 -16.23 53.48
CA THR A 545 21.82 -17.59 53.95
C THR A 545 21.96 -18.57 52.78
N ALA A 546 22.32 -19.82 53.09
CA ALA A 546 23.17 -20.71 52.31
C ALA A 546 22.46 -21.70 51.34
N LYS A 547 23.11 -21.88 50.19
CA LYS A 547 23.45 -23.12 49.45
C LYS A 547 22.47 -24.31 49.43
N VAL A 548 21.87 -24.55 48.26
CA VAL A 548 21.82 -25.89 47.64
C VAL A 548 22.19 -25.75 46.16
N GLU A 549 23.18 -26.51 45.78
CA GLU A 549 23.87 -26.55 44.50
C GLU A 549 23.15 -27.54 43.59
N THR A 550 22.63 -27.06 42.46
CA THR A 550 22.31 -27.90 41.31
C THR A 550 22.68 -27.07 40.08
N GLU A 551 23.90 -27.28 39.61
CA GLU A 551 24.43 -26.65 38.39
C GLU A 551 23.62 -27.16 37.19
N PHE A 552 22.65 -26.37 36.74
CA PHE A 552 22.20 -26.46 35.36
C PHE A 552 23.16 -25.62 34.51
N PRO A 553 23.70 -26.13 33.39
CA PRO A 553 24.48 -25.31 32.49
C PRO A 553 23.60 -24.15 32.04
N SER A 554 23.95 -22.94 32.47
CA SER A 554 23.38 -21.70 31.97
C SER A 554 23.71 -21.65 30.47
N SER A 555 22.76 -22.14 29.66
CA SER A 555 22.85 -22.08 28.21
C SER A 555 22.86 -20.61 27.84
N LYS A 556 24.02 -20.12 27.37
CA LYS A 556 24.13 -18.79 26.80
C LYS A 556 22.96 -18.57 25.82
N PRO A 557 22.29 -17.40 25.84
CA PRO A 557 21.20 -17.13 24.91
C PRO A 557 21.70 -17.38 23.50
N VAL A 558 20.94 -18.18 22.76
CA VAL A 558 21.34 -18.67 21.45
C VAL A 558 21.29 -17.50 20.47
N GLU A 559 22.45 -17.13 19.91
CA GLU A 559 22.61 -15.90 19.15
C GLU A 559 22.27 -16.11 17.67
N VAL A 560 21.12 -15.56 17.23
CA VAL A 560 20.75 -15.44 15.82
C VAL A 560 21.48 -14.23 15.23
N THR A 561 22.12 -14.40 14.08
CA THR A 561 22.85 -13.34 13.39
C THR A 561 22.48 -13.28 11.90
N TYR A 562 22.42 -12.07 11.36
CA TYR A 562 22.12 -11.78 9.97
C TYR A 562 23.39 -11.36 9.24
N MET A 563 23.64 -11.91 8.04
CA MET A 563 24.78 -11.55 7.20
C MET A 563 24.32 -11.24 5.79
N VAL A 564 24.91 -10.24 5.12
CA VAL A 564 24.54 -9.91 3.74
C VAL A 564 25.49 -10.61 2.77
N GLN A 565 25.02 -11.65 2.09
CA GLN A 565 25.79 -12.32 1.03
C GLN A 565 25.61 -11.58 -0.29
N PHE A 566 26.71 -11.28 -0.97
CA PHE A 566 26.69 -10.52 -2.24
C PHE A 566 27.45 -11.20 -3.38
N LEU A 567 28.21 -12.27 -3.11
CA LEU A 567 28.95 -13.02 -4.12
C LEU A 567 29.20 -14.46 -3.65
N ALA A 568 29.13 -15.42 -4.56
CA ALA A 568 29.68 -16.77 -4.38
C ALA A 568 30.60 -17.08 -5.56
N ALA A 569 31.86 -17.41 -5.30
CA ALA A 569 32.86 -17.63 -6.35
C ALA A 569 33.97 -18.60 -5.91
N LYS A 570 34.60 -19.30 -6.86
CA LYS A 570 35.82 -20.08 -6.61
C LYS A 570 36.95 -19.17 -6.13
N GLU A 571 37.93 -19.75 -5.45
CA GLU A 571 39.10 -19.01 -5.01
C GLU A 571 39.90 -18.46 -6.19
N GLY A 572 40.22 -17.17 -6.16
CA GLY A 572 40.92 -16.50 -7.23
C GLY A 572 41.04 -14.99 -6.99
N ASN A 573 41.68 -14.29 -7.93
CA ASN A 573 41.85 -12.84 -7.89
C ASN A 573 40.54 -12.11 -8.24
N LEU A 574 39.65 -11.99 -7.25
CA LEU A 574 38.39 -11.25 -7.37
C LEU A 574 38.62 -9.75 -7.13
N ASN A 575 38.12 -8.90 -8.03
CA ASN A 575 38.12 -7.46 -7.85
C ASN A 575 36.99 -7.03 -6.90
N LEU A 576 37.28 -7.06 -5.60
CA LEU A 576 36.33 -6.69 -4.55
C LEU A 576 36.50 -5.25 -4.05
N LYS A 577 37.13 -4.35 -4.84
CA LYS A 577 37.42 -2.96 -4.40
C LYS A 577 36.16 -2.21 -3.96
N LYS A 578 35.06 -2.32 -4.73
CA LYS A 578 33.77 -1.68 -4.41
C LYS A 578 33.09 -2.25 -3.17
N ALA A 579 33.18 -3.58 -2.98
CA ALA A 579 32.66 -4.25 -1.79
C ALA A 579 33.44 -3.85 -0.53
N LYS A 580 34.79 -3.82 -0.61
CA LYS A 580 35.67 -3.47 0.51
C LYS A 580 35.48 -2.04 1.03
N SER A 581 35.02 -1.11 0.18
CA SER A 581 34.73 0.26 0.62
C SER A 581 33.45 0.41 1.44
N ILE A 582 32.60 -0.62 1.48
CA ILE A 582 31.30 -0.55 2.18
C ILE A 582 31.40 -1.11 3.59
N ALA A 583 31.97 -2.31 3.75
CA ALA A 583 32.17 -2.95 5.04
C ALA A 583 33.26 -4.04 4.96
N PRO A 584 33.78 -4.55 6.09
CA PRO A 584 34.69 -5.70 6.10
C PRO A 584 34.02 -6.95 5.51
N ILE A 585 34.70 -7.59 4.55
CA ILE A 585 34.20 -8.79 3.87
C ILE A 585 34.58 -10.02 4.69
N GLN A 586 33.59 -10.83 5.05
CA GLN A 586 33.75 -12.18 5.57
C GLN A 586 33.69 -13.21 4.44
N LYS A 587 34.39 -14.33 4.61
CA LYS A 587 34.53 -15.40 3.62
C LYS A 587 34.21 -16.73 4.31
N GLU A 588 33.24 -17.47 3.77
CA GLU A 588 32.87 -18.82 4.23
C GLU A 588 33.10 -19.81 3.08
N TYR A 589 33.75 -20.95 3.35
CA TYR A 589 33.88 -22.01 2.35
C TYR A 589 32.60 -22.83 2.27
N PHE A 590 32.01 -22.88 1.09
CA PHE A 590 30.86 -23.72 0.81
C PHE A 590 31.32 -25.00 0.11
N SER A 591 31.50 -26.05 0.91
CA SER A 591 32.10 -27.33 0.48
C SER A 591 31.34 -27.99 -0.67
N ASP A 592 30.01 -27.97 -0.63
CA ASP A 592 29.17 -28.67 -1.61
C ASP A 592 29.42 -28.19 -3.04
N MET A 593 29.61 -26.88 -3.21
CA MET A 593 29.87 -26.28 -4.52
C MET A 593 31.34 -26.00 -4.78
N LYS A 594 32.24 -26.31 -3.82
CA LYS A 594 33.67 -25.97 -3.89
C LYS A 594 33.92 -24.49 -4.21
N MET A 595 33.16 -23.60 -3.57
CA MET A 595 33.21 -22.15 -3.76
C MET A 595 33.28 -21.43 -2.40
N TYR A 596 33.61 -20.14 -2.42
CA TYR A 596 33.56 -19.26 -1.26
C TYR A 596 32.38 -18.30 -1.36
N ARG A 597 31.66 -18.13 -0.25
CA ARG A 597 30.62 -17.11 -0.07
C ARG A 597 31.25 -15.87 0.54
N TYR A 598 31.03 -14.72 -0.08
CA TYR A 598 31.49 -13.43 0.39
C TYR A 598 30.32 -12.66 0.99
N MET A 599 30.47 -12.25 2.24
CA MET A 599 29.40 -11.69 3.06
C MET A 599 29.86 -10.45 3.82
N PHE A 600 28.92 -9.63 4.27
CA PHE A 600 29.16 -8.53 5.18
C PHE A 600 28.53 -8.75 6.54
N GLY A 601 29.29 -8.37 7.57
CA GLY A 601 28.82 -8.19 8.93
C GLY A 601 28.37 -9.48 9.63
N SER A 602 27.88 -9.27 10.85
CA SER A 602 27.17 -10.24 11.68
C SER A 602 26.22 -9.39 12.52
N TYR A 603 25.07 -9.06 11.95
CA TYR A 603 24.11 -8.12 12.55
C TYR A 603 23.17 -8.90 13.49
N SER A 604 22.91 -8.38 14.68
CA SER A 604 21.88 -8.95 15.58
C SER A 604 20.47 -8.51 15.19
N ASP A 605 20.34 -7.43 14.41
CA ASP A 605 19.09 -6.84 13.97
C ASP A 605 18.91 -6.94 12.44
N LEU A 606 17.68 -7.23 12.01
CA LEU A 606 17.34 -7.41 10.60
C LEU A 606 17.36 -6.09 9.81
N GLU A 607 16.95 -4.98 10.42
CA GLU A 607 16.93 -3.66 9.77
C GLU A 607 18.34 -3.15 9.50
N ASP A 608 19.30 -3.44 10.39
CA ASP A 608 20.71 -3.17 10.16
C ASP A 608 21.24 -3.92 8.93
N ALA A 609 20.90 -5.21 8.80
CA ALA A 609 21.26 -6.02 7.64
C ALA A 609 20.61 -5.49 6.34
N LYS A 610 19.35 -5.05 6.39
CA LYS A 610 18.65 -4.41 5.25
C LYS A 610 19.33 -3.11 4.81
N SER A 611 19.79 -2.29 5.75
CA SER A 611 20.49 -1.04 5.43
C SER A 611 21.77 -1.29 4.61
N VAL A 612 22.49 -2.37 4.93
CA VAL A 612 23.72 -2.78 4.26
C VAL A 612 23.41 -3.45 2.92
N LEU A 613 22.32 -4.23 2.84
CA LEU A 613 21.82 -4.79 1.59
C LEU A 613 21.54 -3.70 0.54
N MET A 614 20.89 -2.60 0.94
CA MET A 614 20.63 -1.48 0.02
C MET A 614 21.93 -0.82 -0.48
N LYS A 615 22.91 -0.62 0.41
CA LYS A 615 24.22 -0.05 0.05
C LYS A 615 24.97 -0.93 -0.95
N ILE A 616 24.97 -2.25 -0.73
CA ILE A 616 25.70 -3.17 -1.61
C ILE A 616 25.03 -3.33 -2.98
N ARG A 617 23.70 -3.35 -3.03
CA ARG A 617 22.96 -3.34 -4.31
C ARG A 617 23.23 -2.07 -5.10
N LYS A 618 23.21 -0.90 -4.43
CA LYS A 618 23.57 0.39 -5.04
C LYS A 618 25.01 0.43 -5.57
N ALA A 619 25.92 -0.35 -5.00
CA ALA A 619 27.30 -0.48 -5.47
C ALA A 619 27.48 -1.43 -6.68
N GLY A 620 26.39 -2.09 -7.12
CA GLY A 620 26.34 -2.91 -8.33
C GLY A 620 26.13 -4.41 -8.09
N TYR A 621 26.02 -4.86 -6.84
CA TYR A 621 25.76 -6.27 -6.52
C TYR A 621 24.26 -6.52 -6.37
N LYS A 622 23.54 -6.49 -7.49
CA LYS A 622 22.06 -6.57 -7.51
C LYS A 622 21.52 -7.86 -6.87
N ASP A 623 22.23 -8.97 -7.04
CA ASP A 623 21.86 -10.29 -6.51
C ASP A 623 22.20 -10.49 -5.02
N ALA A 624 22.57 -9.43 -4.30
CA ALA A 624 22.81 -9.53 -2.87
C ALA A 624 21.51 -9.87 -2.10
N PHE A 625 21.65 -10.61 -1.00
CA PHE A 625 20.54 -11.03 -0.14
C PHE A 625 21.01 -11.26 1.31
N ILE A 626 20.07 -11.40 2.25
CA ILE A 626 20.38 -11.62 3.68
C ILE A 626 20.35 -13.13 3.98
N ALA A 627 21.40 -13.64 4.61
CA ALA A 627 21.49 -14.99 5.13
C ALA A 627 21.38 -14.95 6.66
N ILE A 628 20.56 -15.83 7.24
CA ILE A 628 20.42 -16.00 8.68
C ILE A 628 21.35 -17.11 9.15
N TYR A 629 22.06 -16.85 10.24
CA TYR A 629 22.90 -17.79 10.95
C TYR A 629 22.37 -18.00 12.36
N HIS A 630 22.40 -19.25 12.82
CA HIS A 630 22.09 -19.65 14.18
C HIS A 630 23.29 -20.46 14.68
N GLU A 631 23.93 -20.02 15.76
CA GLU A 631 25.17 -20.63 16.29
C GLU A 631 26.29 -20.75 15.23
N GLY A 632 26.41 -19.74 14.38
CA GLY A 632 27.41 -19.72 13.29
C GLY A 632 27.11 -20.67 12.13
N LYS A 633 25.96 -21.37 12.14
CA LYS A 633 25.49 -22.20 11.01
C LYS A 633 24.37 -21.50 10.26
N ARG A 634 24.48 -21.45 8.94
CA ARG A 634 23.45 -20.84 8.09
C ARG A 634 22.16 -21.66 8.13
N VAL A 635 21.02 -20.98 8.31
CA VAL A 635 19.70 -21.61 8.39
C VAL A 635 18.84 -21.29 7.15
N VAL A 636 18.68 -20.00 6.82
CA VAL A 636 17.73 -19.52 5.79
C VAL A 636 18.32 -18.34 5.01
N THR A 637 17.81 -18.10 3.79
CA THR A 637 18.19 -16.95 2.95
C THR A 637 16.99 -16.09 2.59
N PHE A 638 16.90 -14.88 3.13
CA PHE A 638 15.88 -13.91 2.75
C PHE A 638 16.26 -13.19 1.47
N TYR A 639 15.50 -13.46 0.41
CA TYR A 639 15.52 -12.63 -0.80
C TYR A 639 14.51 -11.49 -0.60
N HIS A 640 15.00 -10.26 -0.55
CA HIS A 640 14.13 -9.07 -0.59
C HIS A 640 14.03 -8.65 -2.07
N PRO A 641 12.93 -8.91 -2.79
CA PRO A 641 12.73 -8.32 -4.11
C PRO A 641 12.74 -6.78 -3.97
N GLU A 642 13.27 -6.11 -5.00
CA GLU A 642 13.36 -4.63 -5.06
C GLU A 642 11.99 -3.97 -5.11
#